data_AF-A0A4R2ZWT9-F1
#
_entry.id   AF-A0A4R2ZWT9-F1
#
_cell.length_a   1.000
_cell.length_b   1.000
_cell.length_c   1.000
_cell.angle_alpha   90.00
_cell.angle_beta   90.00
_cell.angle_gamma   90.00
#
_symmetry.space_group_name_H-M   'P 1'
#
loop_
_entity.id
_entity.type
_entity.pdbx_description
1 polymer ?
#
loop_
_entity_poly.entity_id
_entity_poly.type
_entity_poly.pdbx_seq_one_letter_code
_entity_poly.pdbx_strand_id
1 'polypeptide(L)'
;MKFNSYLFFLFFIAVLFNSHVLANNKLNKAPVPTWVRANKLSPSKIDIKDIGQGYYYDLIEYQVNIGEQIKFFRDVKVLFDSNGAENAGQISINFDPKYQQVTLHELKVIRDGKTIDKLDVGKFTLVATETDLSRFIYNGTYSAYYILDDLRKDDKIIVSYSLKGFNPVFENKFFDKYYLQSYEPIGLAVVNYIVPKNRKLNFKSHNNASKPFIEEGSNHVSYSWEEQSFPAVEFDEYAPAWYTNLQWIECTEFNSWSEVGGWMARTNPTVDFKDGSPLALLVDRYWDDSHGDSMKFLKKVTHFVQNDIRYMGVELGEFSHRANTPEKIFNQRYGDCKDKSLLMISMLKRKGIKGSLVLANSYLTYGMEDYLPSPGAFNHVVAAIEIGDRQQYIDPTITNQGGGITDLYFPYYGRVLKIDDSKHLTSVDKNVNGLTKISETYLLDSKGGAILEVKTSYSASSADFIRTSFKENAKNQIQKSYLDYYKKMYPKISIKESLKFEDEFDKNIIHVTERYYIEKIGEKDEASNKNIFGIYASQINNNLPELNSSEGLAPLGLYFPYCLEYDIRIVNHGGVEFNPERESSFIDRDSYYFGKTVKTSKDTLIISYNFGFHNPFVASSDKKQYVDDFKNRDVLLYNAYYIEDNGIIVGSNISGKISMLTIFGCVCIILICVIFILRYNKTASSSMIQLYEEPEYHSVGGWLILLIISMVITTLRVAYNFFESGYLTQEIWESYRYTSYFPDYVHKIFVASEILLNIILLMGFIYCIYLFSKKRDLFPQTMIVVLAVMFLSNVVFTFFNYFYMSNILAPDVISTNVKNIIYSVLWGMYLYNSERVKGTFVNAYNQELAIDKDTALSE
;
A
#
# COMPACT_ATOMS: atom_id res chain seq x y z
N MET A 1 -54.78 15.15 27.06
CA MET A 1 -54.70 16.02 25.86
C MET A 1 -54.52 17.46 26.35
N LYS A 2 -53.45 18.18 25.93
CA LYS A 2 -52.93 19.48 26.46
C LYS A 2 -51.66 19.42 27.35
N PHE A 3 -50.74 18.48 27.14
CA PHE A 3 -49.38 18.57 27.74
C PHE A 3 -48.21 18.47 26.74
N ASN A 4 -48.48 18.17 25.46
CA ASN A 4 -47.43 18.03 24.43
C ASN A 4 -47.16 19.29 23.59
N SER A 5 -47.96 20.35 23.73
CA SER A 5 -47.78 21.57 22.93
C SER A 5 -46.70 22.50 23.48
N TYR A 6 -46.48 22.52 24.80
CA TYR A 6 -45.45 23.34 25.44
C TYR A 6 -44.04 22.76 25.29
N LEU A 7 -43.89 21.43 25.30
CA LEU A 7 -42.59 20.80 25.07
C LEU A 7 -42.10 20.97 23.63
N PHE A 8 -43.00 20.93 22.65
CA PHE A 8 -42.67 21.16 21.25
C PHE A 8 -42.32 22.63 20.98
N PHE A 9 -43.00 23.58 21.65
CA PHE A 9 -42.69 25.01 21.54
C PHE A 9 -41.39 25.39 22.27
N LEU A 10 -41.08 24.77 23.42
CA LEU A 10 -39.79 24.92 24.11
C LEU A 10 -38.64 24.28 23.34
N PHE A 11 -38.87 23.17 22.63
CA PHE A 11 -37.88 22.59 21.72
C PHE A 11 -37.64 23.48 20.50
N PHE A 12 -38.69 24.10 19.94
CA PHE A 12 -38.55 25.05 18.84
C PHE A 12 -37.84 26.34 19.27
N ILE A 13 -38.10 26.83 20.49
CA ILE A 13 -37.39 27.97 21.08
C ILE A 13 -35.94 27.58 21.42
N ALA A 14 -35.66 26.37 21.90
CA ALA A 14 -34.27 25.91 22.14
C ALA A 14 -33.47 25.72 20.85
N VAL A 15 -34.13 25.39 19.73
CA VAL A 15 -33.52 25.34 18.39
C VAL A 15 -33.33 26.75 17.82
N LEU A 16 -34.27 27.67 18.06
CA LEU A 16 -34.18 29.08 17.63
C LEU A 16 -33.25 29.95 18.52
N PHE A 17 -32.98 29.55 19.76
CA PHE A 17 -32.00 30.22 20.64
C PHE A 17 -30.58 29.64 20.55
N ASN A 18 -30.40 28.47 19.90
CA ASN A 18 -29.06 28.00 19.50
C ASN A 18 -28.63 28.47 18.11
N SER A 19 -29.54 29.02 17.28
CA SER A 19 -29.17 29.63 16.00
C SER A 19 -28.49 31.00 16.12
N HIS A 20 -28.37 31.56 17.33
CA HIS A 20 -27.75 32.87 17.57
C HIS A 20 -26.34 32.82 18.17
N VAL A 21 -25.73 31.63 18.30
CA VAL A 21 -24.30 31.46 18.67
C VAL A 21 -23.53 30.68 17.59
N LEU A 22 -23.99 30.71 16.34
CA LEU A 22 -23.07 30.66 15.22
C LEU A 22 -22.61 32.10 15.01
N ALA A 23 -21.51 32.48 15.68
CA ALA A 23 -20.72 33.59 15.19
C ALA A 23 -20.51 33.33 13.70
N ASN A 24 -21.02 34.24 12.87
CA ASN A 24 -20.92 34.20 11.42
C ASN A 24 -19.44 33.97 11.07
N ASN A 25 -19.05 32.73 10.74
CA ASN A 25 -17.84 32.45 9.98
C ASN A 25 -18.06 32.96 8.56
N LYS A 26 -18.32 34.26 8.41
CA LYS A 26 -18.50 34.88 7.13
C LYS A 26 -17.15 34.83 6.43
N LEU A 27 -17.13 34.10 5.33
CA LEU A 27 -16.07 34.22 4.34
C LEU A 27 -16.04 35.68 3.89
N ASN A 28 -14.86 36.28 3.91
CA ASN A 28 -14.69 37.64 3.44
C ASN A 28 -14.21 37.62 1.98
N LYS A 29 -14.52 38.68 1.24
CA LYS A 29 -13.91 38.97 -0.06
C LYS A 29 -13.08 40.24 0.07
N ALA A 30 -11.82 40.19 -0.33
CA ALA A 30 -10.93 41.36 -0.35
C ALA A 30 -9.91 41.22 -1.48
N PRO A 31 -9.32 42.33 -1.98
CA PRO A 31 -8.19 42.24 -2.91
C PRO A 31 -7.03 41.41 -2.35
N VAL A 32 -6.17 40.89 -3.24
CA VAL A 32 -4.92 40.22 -2.85
C VAL A 32 -4.10 41.17 -1.96
N PRO A 33 -3.55 40.70 -0.83
CA PRO A 33 -2.78 41.56 0.06
C PRO A 33 -1.56 42.17 -0.64
N THR A 34 -1.26 43.44 -0.38
CA THR A 34 -0.19 44.17 -1.05
C THR A 34 1.22 43.70 -0.67
N TRP A 35 1.36 42.90 0.39
CA TRP A 35 2.64 42.31 0.80
C TRP A 35 2.98 41.02 0.03
N VAL A 36 2.01 40.41 -0.67
CA VAL A 36 2.25 39.21 -1.47
C VAL A 36 3.28 39.55 -2.55
N ARG A 37 4.39 38.82 -2.54
CA ARG A 37 5.49 39.07 -3.49
C ARG A 37 5.07 38.63 -4.88
N ALA A 38 5.35 39.46 -5.88
CA ALA A 38 5.13 39.08 -7.28
C ALA A 38 6.18 38.07 -7.75
N ASN A 39 5.74 37.12 -8.57
CA ASN A 39 6.58 36.09 -9.18
C ASN A 39 7.52 36.72 -10.22
N LYS A 40 8.80 36.35 -10.20
CA LYS A 40 9.80 36.80 -11.18
C LYS A 40 9.86 35.84 -12.37
N LEU A 41 9.65 34.55 -12.11
CA LEU A 41 9.61 33.51 -13.13
C LEU A 41 8.19 33.28 -13.65
N SER A 42 8.09 32.77 -14.88
CA SER A 42 6.85 32.28 -15.48
C SER A 42 6.76 30.76 -15.34
N PRO A 43 5.56 30.16 -15.30
CA PRO A 43 5.39 28.72 -15.40
C PRO A 43 6.14 28.08 -16.56
N SER A 44 6.88 27.00 -16.27
CA SER A 44 7.46 26.17 -17.31
C SER A 44 6.43 25.27 -17.97
N LYS A 45 6.68 24.85 -19.20
CA LYS A 45 5.81 23.91 -19.90
C LYS A 45 5.90 22.52 -19.25
N ILE A 46 4.73 21.93 -18.98
CA ILE A 46 4.59 20.58 -18.44
C ILE A 46 4.68 19.51 -19.54
N ASP A 47 5.29 18.36 -19.23
CA ASP A 47 5.18 17.16 -20.05
C ASP A 47 3.80 16.53 -19.83
N ILE A 48 3.03 16.40 -20.91
CA ILE A 48 1.68 15.83 -20.88
C ILE A 48 1.65 14.38 -20.39
N LYS A 49 2.77 13.65 -20.47
CA LYS A 49 2.88 12.27 -20.02
C LYS A 49 2.89 12.13 -18.49
N ASP A 50 3.20 13.22 -17.80
CA ASP A 50 3.33 13.25 -16.35
C ASP A 50 2.00 13.61 -15.66
N ILE A 51 0.94 13.89 -16.42
CA ILE A 51 -0.37 14.29 -15.90
C ILE A 51 -1.15 13.04 -15.49
N GLY A 52 -1.39 12.87 -14.17
CA GLY A 52 -2.06 11.70 -13.62
C GLY A 52 -3.56 11.89 -13.43
N GLN A 53 -3.96 13.03 -12.85
CA GLN A 53 -5.36 13.29 -12.45
C GLN A 53 -6.16 14.08 -13.49
N GLY A 54 -5.67 14.18 -14.73
CA GLY A 54 -6.31 14.93 -15.81
C GLY A 54 -6.17 16.46 -15.71
N TYR A 55 -5.40 16.96 -14.74
CA TYR A 55 -5.04 18.37 -14.60
C TYR A 55 -3.60 18.52 -14.11
N TYR A 56 -3.01 19.69 -14.30
CA TYR A 56 -1.72 20.04 -13.70
C TYR A 56 -1.75 21.44 -13.09
N TYR A 57 -0.75 21.77 -12.29
CA TYR A 57 -0.60 23.11 -11.74
C TYR A 57 0.29 23.95 -12.65
N ASP A 58 -0.26 24.99 -13.27
CA ASP A 58 0.54 26.04 -13.93
C ASP A 58 1.33 26.82 -12.86
N LEU A 59 0.70 27.10 -11.73
CA LEU A 59 1.28 27.79 -10.57
C LEU A 59 0.71 27.19 -9.28
N ILE A 60 1.59 26.92 -8.31
CA ILE A 60 1.25 26.82 -6.89
C ILE A 60 2.02 27.91 -6.17
N GLU A 61 1.32 28.73 -5.40
CA GLU A 61 1.91 29.85 -4.67
C GLU A 61 1.48 29.82 -3.21
N TYR A 62 2.47 29.82 -2.32
CA TYR A 62 2.30 29.80 -0.87
C TYR A 62 3.15 30.87 -0.21
N GLN A 63 2.52 31.88 0.39
CA GLN A 63 3.26 32.95 1.06
C GLN A 63 2.78 33.17 2.49
N VAL A 64 3.71 33.44 3.41
CA VAL A 64 3.42 33.64 4.83
C VAL A 64 3.96 34.98 5.30
N ASN A 65 3.10 35.79 5.88
CA ASN A 65 3.49 36.96 6.67
C ASN A 65 3.38 36.62 8.16
N ILE A 66 4.53 36.37 8.79
CA ILE A 66 4.60 35.90 10.18
C ILE A 66 4.23 37.01 11.17
N GLY A 67 4.50 38.27 10.83
CA GLY A 67 4.14 39.43 11.65
C GLY A 67 2.63 39.66 11.70
N GLU A 68 1.95 39.47 10.57
CA GLU A 68 0.50 39.62 10.45
C GLU A 68 -0.29 38.32 10.75
N GLN A 69 0.42 37.20 10.91
CA GLN A 69 -0.13 35.84 11.03
C GLN A 69 -1.04 35.46 9.85
N ILE A 70 -0.61 35.74 8.62
CA ILE A 70 -1.40 35.44 7.42
C ILE A 70 -0.67 34.43 6.55
N LYS A 71 -1.36 33.35 6.17
CA LYS A 71 -0.97 32.43 5.10
C LYS A 71 -1.79 32.74 3.86
N PHE A 72 -1.15 33.02 2.74
CA PHE A 72 -1.74 33.26 1.44
C PHE A 72 -1.49 32.06 0.52
N PHE A 73 -2.51 31.70 -0.23
CA PHE A 73 -2.49 30.59 -1.19
C PHE A 73 -3.01 31.08 -2.53
N ARG A 74 -2.38 30.64 -3.62
CA ARG A 74 -2.86 30.86 -4.98
C ARG A 74 -2.47 29.71 -5.90
N ASP A 75 -3.48 29.07 -6.46
CA ASP A 75 -3.30 27.95 -7.38
C ASP A 75 -3.86 28.32 -8.75
N VAL A 76 -3.14 27.94 -9.79
CA VAL A 76 -3.60 27.98 -11.19
C VAL A 76 -3.58 26.56 -11.73
N LYS A 77 -4.74 25.93 -11.83
CA LYS A 77 -4.90 24.58 -12.37
C LYS A 77 -5.30 24.65 -13.83
N VAL A 78 -4.72 23.81 -14.68
CA VAL A 78 -5.10 23.69 -16.10
C VAL A 78 -5.73 22.31 -16.31
N LEU A 79 -6.94 22.29 -16.85
CA LEU A 79 -7.69 21.06 -17.10
C LEU A 79 -7.22 20.45 -18.42
N PHE A 80 -6.54 19.31 -18.36
CA PHE A 80 -5.99 18.66 -19.55
C PHE A 80 -7.03 17.80 -20.29
N ASP A 81 -7.94 17.17 -19.55
CA ASP A 81 -9.03 16.35 -20.09
C ASP A 81 -10.32 16.42 -19.22
N SER A 82 -11.28 15.55 -19.51
CA SER A 82 -12.54 15.46 -18.76
C SER A 82 -12.35 15.03 -17.31
N ASN A 83 -11.37 14.17 -17.02
CA ASN A 83 -11.06 13.75 -15.65
C ASN A 83 -10.53 14.95 -14.85
N GLY A 84 -9.77 15.84 -15.49
CA GLY A 84 -9.36 17.10 -14.88
C GLY A 84 -10.52 17.95 -14.41
N ALA A 85 -11.58 18.06 -15.22
CA ALA A 85 -12.78 18.81 -14.85
C ALA A 85 -13.50 18.20 -13.64
N GLU A 86 -13.50 16.88 -13.52
CA GLU A 86 -14.04 16.17 -12.36
C GLU A 86 -13.17 16.38 -11.11
N ASN A 87 -11.87 16.10 -11.22
CA ASN A 87 -10.94 16.09 -10.09
C ASN A 87 -10.58 17.49 -9.56
N ALA A 88 -10.51 18.50 -10.43
CA ALA A 88 -10.18 19.89 -10.05
C ALA A 88 -11.42 20.80 -9.92
N GLY A 89 -12.62 20.29 -10.22
CA GLY A 89 -13.85 21.08 -10.26
C GLY A 89 -14.40 21.50 -8.89
N GLN A 90 -13.83 20.99 -7.80
CA GLN A 90 -14.17 21.44 -6.45
C GLN A 90 -13.09 22.35 -5.87
N ILE A 91 -13.52 23.46 -5.28
CA ILE A 91 -12.71 24.30 -4.41
C ILE A 91 -13.02 23.89 -2.96
N SER A 92 -11.99 23.53 -2.21
CA SER A 92 -12.08 23.18 -0.79
C SER A 92 -11.00 23.94 -0.03
N ILE A 93 -11.41 24.80 0.91
CA ILE A 93 -10.48 25.58 1.75
C ILE A 93 -10.71 25.16 3.20
N ASN A 94 -9.76 24.41 3.76
CA ASN A 94 -9.81 23.90 5.13
C ASN A 94 -9.24 24.91 6.12
N PHE A 95 -9.92 25.13 7.25
CA PHE A 95 -9.48 26.03 8.31
C PHE A 95 -10.13 25.70 9.66
N ASP A 96 -9.48 26.07 10.78
CA ASP A 96 -10.10 26.05 12.10
C ASP A 96 -10.74 27.42 12.39
N PRO A 97 -12.08 27.51 12.45
CA PRO A 97 -12.77 28.79 12.64
C PRO A 97 -12.56 29.44 14.02
N LYS A 98 -12.00 28.74 15.01
CA LYS A 98 -11.76 29.33 16.34
C LYS A 98 -10.62 30.34 16.34
N TYR A 99 -9.61 30.13 15.50
CA TYR A 99 -8.46 31.02 15.41
C TYR A 99 -8.12 31.46 13.99
N GLN A 100 -8.76 30.90 12.96
CA GLN A 100 -8.54 31.28 11.56
C GLN A 100 -9.75 31.96 10.94
N GLN A 101 -9.47 32.96 10.11
CA GLN A 101 -10.46 33.59 9.24
C GLN A 101 -10.04 33.45 7.78
N VAL A 102 -10.98 33.03 6.93
CA VAL A 102 -10.79 32.92 5.48
C VAL A 102 -11.15 34.22 4.78
N THR A 103 -10.27 34.69 3.91
CA THR A 103 -10.54 35.78 2.96
C THR A 103 -10.28 35.30 1.54
N LEU A 104 -11.30 35.32 0.69
CA LEU A 104 -11.21 34.98 -0.73
C LEU A 104 -10.75 36.20 -1.53
N HIS A 105 -9.81 36.00 -2.45
CA HIS A 105 -9.25 37.05 -3.29
C HIS A 105 -9.63 36.89 -4.76
N GLU A 106 -9.46 35.68 -5.31
CA GLU A 106 -9.79 35.36 -6.69
C GLU A 106 -10.46 33.99 -6.78
N LEU A 107 -11.43 33.87 -7.68
CA LEU A 107 -11.89 32.60 -8.23
C LEU A 107 -12.32 32.85 -9.67
N LYS A 108 -11.51 32.44 -10.63
CA LYS A 108 -11.69 32.76 -12.06
C LYS A 108 -11.50 31.51 -12.90
N VAL A 109 -12.22 31.44 -14.01
CA VAL A 109 -11.96 30.48 -15.08
C VAL A 109 -11.49 31.24 -16.32
N ILE A 110 -10.34 30.87 -16.88
CA ILE A 110 -9.88 31.38 -18.17
C ILE A 110 -10.21 30.34 -19.23
N ARG A 111 -11.00 30.74 -20.23
CA ARG A 111 -11.39 29.92 -21.38
C ARG A 111 -11.13 30.69 -22.68
N ASP A 112 -10.38 30.11 -23.60
CA ASP A 112 -10.04 30.75 -24.88
C ASP A 112 -9.49 32.18 -24.73
N GLY A 113 -8.68 32.41 -23.69
CA GLY A 113 -8.13 33.72 -23.33
C GLY A 113 -9.12 34.70 -22.68
N LYS A 114 -10.40 34.34 -22.53
CA LYS A 114 -11.41 35.15 -21.84
C LYS A 114 -11.47 34.78 -20.36
N THR A 115 -11.50 35.79 -19.49
CA THR A 115 -11.66 35.60 -18.05
C THR A 115 -13.14 35.59 -17.67
N ILE A 116 -13.56 34.55 -16.95
CA ILE A 116 -14.89 34.39 -16.38
C ILE A 116 -14.74 34.47 -14.86
N ASP A 117 -15.29 35.52 -14.23
CA ASP A 117 -15.29 35.63 -12.78
C ASP A 117 -16.32 34.66 -12.19
N LYS A 118 -15.85 33.76 -11.32
CA LYS A 118 -16.67 32.77 -10.60
C LYS A 118 -16.72 33.09 -9.10
N LEU A 119 -16.07 34.17 -8.63
CA LEU A 119 -15.98 34.48 -7.20
C LEU A 119 -17.26 35.11 -6.67
N ASP A 120 -18.17 34.25 -6.23
CA ASP A 120 -19.33 34.58 -5.43
C ASP A 120 -19.24 33.90 -4.05
N VAL A 121 -19.05 34.71 -3.00
CA VAL A 121 -18.96 34.22 -1.62
C VAL A 121 -20.21 33.45 -1.21
N GLY A 122 -21.39 33.83 -1.72
CA GLY A 122 -22.66 33.19 -1.39
C GLY A 122 -22.81 31.76 -1.96
N LYS A 123 -21.96 31.38 -2.92
CA LYS A 123 -21.93 30.01 -3.48
C LYS A 123 -21.06 29.04 -2.67
N PHE A 124 -20.24 29.54 -1.75
CA PHE A 124 -19.47 28.68 -0.86
C PHE A 124 -20.35 28.16 0.26
N THR A 125 -20.33 26.85 0.45
CA THR A 125 -20.97 26.17 1.58
C THR A 125 -19.92 25.89 2.63
N LEU A 126 -20.18 26.26 3.88
CA LEU A 126 -19.33 25.88 5.00
C LEU A 126 -19.76 24.53 5.52
N VAL A 127 -18.87 23.55 5.46
CA VAL A 127 -19.12 22.18 5.89
C VAL A 127 -18.09 21.80 6.94
N ALA A 128 -18.56 21.31 8.09
CA ALA A 128 -17.67 20.67 9.05
C ALA A 128 -17.08 19.42 8.39
N THR A 129 -15.75 19.39 8.20
CA THR A 129 -15.06 18.38 7.39
C THR A 129 -14.41 17.28 8.23
N GLU A 130 -14.47 17.39 9.56
CA GLU A 130 -14.14 16.40 10.60
C GLU A 130 -13.55 15.07 10.07
N THR A 131 -12.30 15.14 9.62
CA THR A 131 -11.62 14.08 8.85
C THR A 131 -11.33 12.84 9.69
N ASP A 132 -11.39 12.97 11.01
CA ASP A 132 -10.96 11.95 11.96
C ASP A 132 -12.12 11.40 12.80
N LEU A 133 -13.39 11.63 12.42
CA LEU A 133 -14.55 11.11 13.14
C LEU A 133 -14.59 9.58 13.19
N SER A 134 -14.12 8.91 12.13
CA SER A 134 -13.97 7.45 12.10
C SER A 134 -13.01 6.94 13.17
N ARG A 135 -12.12 7.80 13.66
CA ARG A 135 -11.18 7.56 14.77
C ARG A 135 -11.67 8.15 16.10
N PHE A 136 -12.94 8.59 16.16
CA PHE A 136 -13.54 9.28 17.31
C PHE A 136 -12.86 10.61 17.68
N ILE A 137 -12.25 11.30 16.72
CA ILE A 137 -11.65 12.61 16.92
C ILE A 137 -12.52 13.67 16.23
N TYR A 138 -12.92 14.67 17.01
CA TYR A 138 -13.57 15.89 16.55
C TYR A 138 -12.52 16.99 16.51
N ASN A 139 -12.02 17.31 15.32
CA ASN A 139 -10.91 18.24 15.11
C ASN A 139 -11.38 19.69 14.88
N GLY A 140 -12.69 19.89 14.63
CA GLY A 140 -13.27 21.22 14.46
C GLY A 140 -12.91 21.92 13.16
N THR A 141 -12.38 21.18 12.18
CA THR A 141 -12.01 21.74 10.88
C THR A 141 -13.26 21.97 10.03
N TYR A 142 -13.34 23.15 9.45
CA TYR A 142 -14.36 23.51 8.47
C TYR A 142 -13.72 23.64 7.09
N SER A 143 -14.49 23.26 6.08
CA SER A 143 -14.16 23.52 4.68
C SER A 143 -15.13 24.55 4.11
N ALA A 144 -14.59 25.58 3.49
CA ALA A 144 -15.34 26.41 2.57
C ALA A 144 -15.32 25.74 1.19
N TYR A 145 -16.48 25.21 0.80
CA TYR A 145 -16.61 24.32 -0.34
C TYR A 145 -17.42 24.97 -1.47
N TYR A 146 -16.93 24.91 -2.71
CA TYR A 146 -17.67 25.35 -3.89
C TYR A 146 -17.39 24.44 -5.10
N ILE A 147 -18.46 23.88 -5.68
CA ILE A 147 -18.42 23.12 -6.94
C ILE A 147 -18.55 24.07 -8.12
N LEU A 148 -17.53 24.12 -8.97
CA LEU A 148 -17.53 24.92 -10.18
C LEU A 148 -18.38 24.28 -11.27
N ASP A 149 -19.27 25.07 -11.85
CA ASP A 149 -20.13 24.71 -12.97
C ASP A 149 -19.51 25.07 -14.33
N ASP A 150 -19.85 24.30 -15.37
CA ASP A 150 -19.38 24.52 -16.75
C ASP A 150 -17.85 24.59 -16.83
N LEU A 151 -17.17 23.51 -16.45
CA LEU A 151 -15.73 23.32 -16.69
C LEU A 151 -15.51 22.47 -17.94
N ARG A 152 -14.47 22.80 -18.70
CA ARG A 152 -14.12 22.15 -19.96
C ARG A 152 -12.63 21.90 -20.02
N LYS A 153 -12.25 20.98 -20.91
CA LYS A 153 -10.86 20.81 -21.32
C LYS A 153 -10.25 22.16 -21.71
N ASP A 154 -8.99 22.36 -21.34
CA ASP A 154 -8.15 23.54 -21.52
C ASP A 154 -8.53 24.78 -20.70
N ASP A 155 -9.59 24.72 -19.88
CA ASP A 155 -9.88 25.79 -18.92
C ASP A 155 -8.75 25.91 -17.89
N LYS A 156 -8.44 27.16 -17.48
CA LYS A 156 -7.59 27.44 -16.31
C LYS A 156 -8.43 27.90 -15.13
N ILE A 157 -8.34 27.21 -14.01
CA ILE A 157 -8.97 27.60 -12.75
C ILE A 157 -7.93 28.37 -11.92
N ILE A 158 -8.21 29.63 -11.61
CA ILE A 158 -7.39 30.44 -10.70
C ILE A 158 -8.16 30.60 -9.40
N VAL A 159 -7.59 30.17 -8.29
CA VAL A 159 -8.14 30.38 -6.95
C VAL A 159 -7.07 31.01 -6.06
N SER A 160 -7.43 32.05 -5.31
CA SER A 160 -6.55 32.60 -4.28
C SER A 160 -7.30 33.05 -3.05
N TYR A 161 -6.71 32.79 -1.89
CA TYR A 161 -7.30 33.07 -0.58
C TYR A 161 -6.22 33.25 0.50
N SER A 162 -6.60 33.86 1.61
CA SER A 162 -5.77 33.99 2.81
C SER A 162 -6.44 33.34 4.02
N LEU A 163 -5.63 32.69 4.86
CA LEU A 163 -5.98 32.29 6.21
C LEU A 163 -5.26 33.21 7.19
N LYS A 164 -6.03 33.98 7.96
CA LYS A 164 -5.49 34.86 9.01
C LYS A 164 -5.67 34.22 10.38
N GLY A 165 -4.57 34.10 11.12
CA GLY A 165 -4.49 33.61 12.49
C GLY A 165 -3.74 32.29 12.63
N PHE A 166 -2.89 32.20 13.66
CA PHE A 166 -2.17 30.98 14.05
C PHE A 166 -2.75 30.41 15.34
N ASN A 167 -2.55 29.11 15.57
CA ASN A 167 -3.04 28.47 16.78
C ASN A 167 -2.30 29.04 18.02
N PRO A 168 -3.00 29.69 18.96
CA PRO A 168 -2.37 30.36 20.11
C PRO A 168 -1.72 29.39 21.08
N VAL A 169 -2.03 28.09 21.02
CA VAL A 169 -1.47 27.07 21.91
C VAL A 169 0.06 26.99 21.83
N PHE A 170 0.66 27.44 20.72
CA PHE A 170 2.11 27.45 20.48
C PHE A 170 2.82 28.71 21.01
N GLU A 171 2.22 29.46 21.93
CA GLU A 171 2.84 30.64 22.57
C GLU A 171 3.31 31.70 21.55
N ASN A 172 2.49 31.95 20.51
CA ASN A 172 2.78 32.83 19.37
C ASN A 172 3.98 32.42 18.48
N LYS A 173 4.56 31.24 18.69
CA LYS A 173 5.61 30.71 17.83
C LYS A 173 5.05 30.11 16.55
N PHE A 174 5.86 30.17 15.50
CA PHE A 174 5.55 29.66 14.18
C PHE A 174 6.43 28.48 13.82
N PHE A 175 5.84 27.49 13.17
CA PHE A 175 6.53 26.43 12.47
C PHE A 175 5.69 26.01 11.26
N ASP A 176 6.34 25.45 10.26
CA ASP A 176 5.68 25.01 9.04
C ASP A 176 6.45 23.91 8.33
N LYS A 177 5.74 23.20 7.48
CA LYS A 177 6.28 22.21 6.54
C LYS A 177 5.59 22.41 5.21
N TYR A 178 6.37 22.56 4.13
CA TYR A 178 5.84 22.79 2.80
C TYR A 178 6.60 21.99 1.74
N TYR A 179 5.85 21.32 0.86
CA TYR A 179 6.40 20.57 -0.26
C TYR A 179 6.58 21.47 -1.48
N LEU A 180 7.78 21.50 -2.05
CA LEU A 180 8.07 22.21 -3.29
C LEU A 180 7.62 21.42 -4.53
N GLN A 181 7.44 20.10 -4.37
CA GLN A 181 6.98 19.16 -5.40
C GLN A 181 5.63 18.54 -5.04
N SER A 182 4.92 18.04 -6.05
CA SER A 182 3.74 17.18 -5.87
C SER A 182 3.75 16.00 -6.84
N TYR A 183 2.81 15.07 -6.64
CA TYR A 183 2.58 13.95 -7.56
C TYR A 183 2.02 14.41 -8.92
N GLU A 184 1.23 15.49 -8.94
CA GLU A 184 0.87 16.16 -10.21
C GLU A 184 1.98 17.14 -10.62
N PRO A 185 2.20 17.36 -11.93
CA PRO A 185 3.23 18.28 -12.41
C PRO A 185 2.96 19.74 -12.00
N ILE A 186 4.04 20.46 -11.68
CA ILE A 186 4.01 21.88 -11.31
C ILE A 186 4.87 22.71 -12.27
N GLY A 187 4.26 23.68 -12.95
CA GLY A 187 4.93 24.58 -13.87
C GLY A 187 5.80 25.61 -13.15
N LEU A 188 5.30 26.14 -12.03
CA LEU A 188 6.04 27.01 -11.13
C LEU A 188 5.54 26.83 -9.68
N ALA A 189 6.45 26.53 -8.77
CA ALA A 189 6.19 26.56 -7.34
C ALA A 189 6.79 27.84 -6.74
N VAL A 190 5.98 28.64 -6.05
CA VAL A 190 6.41 29.87 -5.37
C VAL A 190 6.16 29.73 -3.90
N VAL A 191 7.21 29.85 -3.10
CA VAL A 191 7.12 29.87 -1.63
C VAL A 191 7.80 31.09 -1.08
N ASN A 192 7.19 31.79 -0.14
CA ASN A 192 7.81 32.95 0.52
C ASN A 192 7.44 33.07 1.99
N TYR A 193 8.41 33.27 2.86
CA TYR A 193 8.19 33.61 4.27
C TYR A 193 8.74 35.00 4.58
N ILE A 194 7.86 35.90 5.01
CA ILE A 194 8.18 37.25 5.46
C ILE A 194 8.30 37.23 6.99
N VAL A 195 9.53 37.35 7.48
CA VAL A 195 9.88 37.23 8.89
C VAL A 195 10.25 38.60 9.46
N PRO A 196 9.52 39.14 10.45
CA PRO A 196 9.92 40.37 11.14
C PRO A 196 11.34 40.26 11.72
N LYS A 197 12.16 41.31 11.65
CA LYS A 197 13.57 41.27 12.13
C LYS A 197 13.74 40.96 13.62
N ASN A 198 12.70 41.14 14.43
CA ASN A 198 12.69 40.78 15.85
C ASN A 198 12.33 39.31 16.11
N ARG A 199 12.08 38.52 15.06
CA ARG A 199 11.80 37.09 15.12
C ARG A 199 12.89 36.32 14.37
N LYS A 200 13.18 35.11 14.82
CA LYS A 200 14.16 34.23 14.19
C LYS A 200 13.49 32.94 13.77
N LEU A 201 13.56 32.64 12.47
CA LEU A 201 13.01 31.42 11.88
C LEU A 201 14.15 30.56 11.34
N ASN A 202 14.25 29.32 11.80
CA ASN A 202 15.24 28.35 11.32
C ASN A 202 14.63 27.58 10.14
N PHE A 203 15.41 27.29 9.11
CA PHE A 203 14.99 26.54 7.92
C PHE A 203 15.85 25.31 7.68
N LYS A 204 15.23 24.23 7.19
CA LYS A 204 15.92 23.04 6.69
C LYS A 204 15.26 22.57 5.40
N SER A 205 16.10 22.25 4.42
CA SER A 205 15.68 21.68 3.13
C SER A 205 15.92 20.17 3.15
N HIS A 206 14.98 19.41 2.57
CA HIS A 206 15.00 17.95 2.53
C HIS A 206 14.97 17.44 1.09
N ASN A 207 15.46 16.21 0.86
CA ASN A 207 15.48 15.55 -0.45
C ASN A 207 16.12 16.39 -1.57
N ASN A 208 17.20 17.10 -1.24
CA ASN A 208 17.90 18.02 -2.15
C ASN A 208 17.08 19.22 -2.62
N ALA A 209 16.04 19.62 -1.87
CA ALA A 209 15.37 20.90 -2.07
C ALA A 209 16.37 22.06 -2.02
N SER A 210 16.18 23.05 -2.89
CA SER A 210 17.02 24.25 -2.95
C SER A 210 17.02 25.02 -1.62
N LYS A 211 18.07 25.80 -1.39
CA LYS A 211 18.11 26.79 -0.30
C LYS A 211 17.30 28.03 -0.68
N PRO A 212 16.74 28.77 0.30
CA PRO A 212 15.98 29.98 0.00
C PRO A 212 16.87 31.07 -0.59
N PHE A 213 16.33 31.85 -1.50
CA PHE A 213 16.81 33.21 -1.76
C PHE A 213 16.41 34.11 -0.60
N ILE A 214 17.39 34.81 -0.02
CA ILE A 214 17.20 35.66 1.15
C ILE A 214 17.28 37.13 0.72
N GLU A 215 16.26 37.90 1.07
CA GLU A 215 16.20 39.34 0.82
C GLU A 215 15.99 40.09 2.14
N GLU A 216 16.93 40.97 2.50
CA GLU A 216 16.81 41.81 3.68
C GLU A 216 16.06 43.11 3.36
N GLY A 217 14.88 43.27 3.95
CA GLY A 217 14.13 44.51 3.94
C GLY A 217 14.51 45.43 5.11
N SER A 218 13.82 46.58 5.22
CA SER A 218 14.00 47.50 6.35
C SER A 218 13.60 46.87 7.69
N ASN A 219 12.40 46.27 7.75
CA ASN A 219 11.78 45.75 8.98
C ASN A 219 11.56 44.23 9.01
N HIS A 220 11.82 43.53 7.91
CA HIS A 220 11.63 42.08 7.77
C HIS A 220 12.74 41.47 6.91
N VAL A 221 12.82 40.14 6.91
CA VAL A 221 13.65 39.32 6.02
C VAL A 221 12.72 38.38 5.25
N SER A 222 12.88 38.31 3.94
CA SER A 222 12.11 37.42 3.07
C SER A 222 12.95 36.19 2.73
N TYR A 223 12.38 34.99 2.89
CA TYR A 223 12.97 33.71 2.48
C TYR A 223 12.09 33.11 1.39
N SER A 224 12.59 33.03 0.16
CA SER A 224 11.78 32.66 -1.00
C SER A 224 12.37 31.54 -1.85
N TRP A 225 11.48 30.75 -2.44
CA TRP A 225 11.76 29.76 -3.48
C TRP A 225 10.85 30.06 -4.68
N GLU A 226 11.43 30.05 -5.87
CA GLU A 226 10.70 30.13 -7.15
C GLU A 226 11.30 29.05 -8.05
N GLU A 227 10.63 27.90 -8.13
CA GLU A 227 11.16 26.69 -8.76
C GLU A 227 10.32 26.29 -9.97
N GLN A 228 10.97 26.13 -11.12
CA GLN A 228 10.36 25.69 -12.38
C GLN A 228 10.60 24.21 -12.62
N SER A 229 9.69 23.57 -13.37
CA SER A 229 9.88 22.25 -13.97
C SER A 229 10.17 21.13 -12.97
N PHE A 230 9.21 20.86 -12.09
CA PHE A 230 9.24 19.61 -11.34
C PHE A 230 8.61 18.48 -12.17
N PRO A 231 9.36 17.41 -12.49
CA PRO A 231 8.72 16.22 -13.05
C PRO A 231 7.74 15.68 -12.02
N ALA A 232 6.68 15.01 -12.49
CA ALA A 232 5.84 14.23 -11.59
C ALA A 232 6.71 13.22 -10.85
N VAL A 233 6.45 13.07 -9.56
CA VAL A 233 7.13 12.08 -8.73
C VAL A 233 6.29 10.81 -8.74
N GLU A 234 6.92 9.65 -8.93
CA GLU A 234 6.19 8.38 -8.88
C GLU A 234 5.70 8.09 -7.46
N PHE A 235 4.43 7.69 -7.36
CA PHE A 235 3.85 7.18 -6.13
C PHE A 235 4.23 5.71 -5.96
N ASP A 236 4.89 5.38 -4.85
CA ASP A 236 5.21 4.01 -4.48
C ASP A 236 4.20 3.53 -3.42
N GLU A 237 3.30 2.64 -3.82
CA GLU A 237 2.19 2.14 -3.00
C GLU A 237 2.65 1.50 -1.69
N TYR A 238 3.81 0.84 -1.71
CA TYR A 238 4.34 0.14 -0.55
C TYR A 238 5.45 0.92 0.14
N ALA A 239 5.70 2.19 -0.20
CA ALA A 239 6.65 3.00 0.55
C ALA A 239 6.23 3.14 2.03
N PRO A 240 7.16 3.02 2.99
CA PRO A 240 6.85 3.29 4.39
C PRO A 240 6.31 4.71 4.57
N ALA A 241 5.36 4.90 5.48
CA ALA A 241 4.72 6.20 5.72
C ALA A 241 5.67 7.37 6.08
N TRP A 242 6.89 7.05 6.56
CA TRP A 242 7.92 8.04 6.87
C TRP A 242 8.75 8.46 5.65
N TYR A 243 8.72 7.68 4.56
CA TYR A 243 9.49 7.93 3.37
C TYR A 243 8.74 8.89 2.43
N THR A 244 9.49 9.85 1.89
CA THR A 244 9.05 10.65 0.76
C THR A 244 10.31 11.05 -0.01
N ASN A 245 10.22 11.06 -1.34
CA ASN A 245 11.23 11.57 -2.26
C ASN A 245 10.88 12.98 -2.78
N LEU A 246 9.71 13.52 -2.42
CA LEU A 246 9.32 14.87 -2.76
C LEU A 246 10.29 15.86 -2.10
N GLN A 247 10.68 16.90 -2.82
CA GLN A 247 11.43 18.02 -2.25
C GLN A 247 10.52 18.82 -1.33
N TRP A 248 10.98 19.08 -0.11
CA TRP A 248 10.24 19.86 0.87
C TRP A 248 11.16 20.66 1.78
N ILE A 249 10.56 21.65 2.42
CA ILE A 249 11.21 22.51 3.40
C ILE A 249 10.41 22.51 4.70
N GLU A 250 11.10 22.70 5.81
CA GLU A 250 10.49 23.01 7.09
C GLU A 250 11.11 24.26 7.68
N CYS A 251 10.33 24.90 8.54
CA CYS A 251 10.79 26.02 9.33
C CYS A 251 10.19 26.01 10.73
N THR A 252 10.90 26.58 11.69
CA THR A 252 10.46 26.66 13.09
C THR A 252 11.18 27.74 13.86
N GLU A 253 10.47 28.41 14.76
CA GLU A 253 11.04 29.34 15.73
C GLU A 253 11.53 28.66 17.01
N PHE A 254 11.21 27.37 17.20
CA PHE A 254 11.77 26.58 18.29
C PHE A 254 13.23 26.22 17.95
N ASN A 255 14.14 26.50 18.87
CA ASN A 255 15.59 26.39 18.64
C ASN A 255 16.17 25.06 19.14
N SER A 256 15.43 24.32 19.95
CA SER A 256 15.88 23.05 20.53
C SER A 256 14.70 22.17 20.93
N TRP A 257 14.93 20.86 21.03
CA TRP A 257 13.97 19.94 21.61
C TRP A 257 13.60 20.29 23.05
N SER A 258 14.51 20.94 23.81
CA SER A 258 14.24 21.39 25.17
C SER A 258 13.20 22.50 25.21
N GLU A 259 13.15 23.34 24.18
CA GLU A 259 12.13 24.36 24.02
C GLU A 259 10.75 23.74 23.73
N VAL A 260 10.71 22.68 22.93
CA VAL A 260 9.50 21.89 22.65
C VAL A 260 9.01 21.16 23.91
N GLY A 261 9.91 20.48 24.63
CA GLY A 261 9.58 19.81 25.89
C GLY A 261 9.10 20.78 26.96
N GLY A 262 9.75 21.94 27.08
CA GLY A 262 9.33 23.00 27.99
C GLY A 262 7.97 23.61 27.63
N TRP A 263 7.68 23.80 26.34
CA TRP A 263 6.35 24.20 25.87
C TRP A 263 5.28 23.17 26.24
N MET A 264 5.56 21.88 26.00
CA MET A 264 4.64 20.80 26.33
C MET A 264 4.37 20.72 27.83
N ALA A 265 5.40 20.86 28.66
CA ALA A 265 5.28 20.87 30.12
C ALA A 265 4.44 22.05 30.66
N ARG A 266 4.56 23.25 30.06
CA ARG A 266 3.73 24.42 30.41
C ARG A 266 2.28 24.29 29.92
N THR A 267 2.09 23.71 28.74
CA THR A 267 0.77 23.52 28.14
C THR A 267 -0.03 22.42 28.86
N ASN A 268 0.67 21.36 29.28
CA ASN A 268 0.10 20.17 29.91
C ASN A 268 0.76 19.88 31.26
N PRO A 269 0.64 20.78 32.25
CA PRO A 269 1.28 20.59 33.55
C PRO A 269 0.65 19.40 34.28
N THR A 270 1.48 18.59 34.93
CA THR A 270 1.01 17.52 35.82
C THR A 270 0.41 18.12 37.09
N VAL A 271 -0.90 18.33 37.06
CA VAL A 271 -1.66 18.95 38.16
C VAL A 271 -2.04 17.94 39.23
N ASP A 272 -1.99 18.38 40.48
CA ASP A 272 -2.64 17.65 41.57
C ASP A 272 -4.15 17.93 41.51
N PHE A 273 -4.95 16.93 41.86
CA PHE A 273 -6.41 17.05 41.94
C PHE A 273 -6.85 17.15 43.40
N LYS A 274 -8.05 17.71 43.62
CA LYS A 274 -8.51 18.09 44.96
C LYS A 274 -8.66 16.87 45.88
N ASP A 275 -8.20 16.99 47.12
CA ASP A 275 -8.43 15.98 48.15
C ASP A 275 -9.93 15.74 48.38
N GLY A 276 -10.29 14.47 48.53
CA GLY A 276 -11.69 14.04 48.64
C GLY A 276 -12.49 14.08 47.33
N SER A 277 -11.90 14.47 46.20
CA SER A 277 -12.54 14.33 44.89
C SER A 277 -12.80 12.85 44.56
N PRO A 278 -13.79 12.52 43.71
CA PRO A 278 -14.02 11.14 43.27
C PRO A 278 -12.78 10.46 42.67
N LEU A 279 -11.95 11.22 41.94
CA LEU A 279 -10.68 10.74 41.40
C LEU A 279 -9.67 10.44 42.51
N ALA A 280 -9.53 11.32 43.51
CA ALA A 280 -8.66 11.08 44.67
C ALA A 280 -9.07 9.84 45.45
N LEU A 281 -10.36 9.68 45.72
CA LEU A 281 -10.89 8.49 46.41
C LEU A 281 -10.64 7.20 45.63
N LEU A 282 -10.70 7.24 44.30
CA LEU A 282 -10.36 6.08 43.47
C LEU A 282 -8.87 5.75 43.56
N VAL A 283 -8.01 6.76 43.43
CA VAL A 283 -6.55 6.60 43.52
C VAL A 283 -6.13 6.06 44.88
N ASP A 284 -6.72 6.59 45.97
CA ASP A 284 -6.45 6.13 47.33
C ASP A 284 -6.90 4.68 47.51
N ARG A 285 -8.09 4.30 47.01
CA ARG A 285 -8.56 2.91 47.02
C ARG A 285 -7.65 1.98 46.23
N TYR A 286 -7.23 2.35 45.01
CA TYR A 286 -6.35 1.52 44.21
C TYR A 286 -5.00 1.29 44.88
N TRP A 287 -4.48 2.30 45.58
CA TRP A 287 -3.26 2.18 46.37
C TRP A 287 -3.43 1.21 47.54
N ASP A 288 -4.53 1.33 48.28
CA ASP A 288 -4.86 0.46 49.42
C ASP A 288 -5.07 -1.00 48.97
N ASP A 289 -5.84 -1.23 47.91
CA ASP A 289 -6.03 -2.55 47.29
C ASP A 289 -4.69 -3.17 46.84
N SER A 290 -3.74 -2.33 46.44
CA SER A 290 -2.40 -2.75 46.04
C SER A 290 -1.49 -3.01 47.24
N HIS A 291 -1.95 -2.78 48.46
CA HIS A 291 -1.18 -2.91 49.70
C HIS A 291 0.13 -2.10 49.66
N GLY A 292 0.11 -0.94 48.99
CA GLY A 292 1.29 -0.10 48.80
C GLY A 292 2.32 -0.58 47.77
N ASP A 293 2.00 -1.63 47.00
CA ASP A 293 2.85 -2.11 45.91
C ASP A 293 2.69 -1.24 44.65
N SER A 294 3.76 -0.53 44.28
CA SER A 294 3.78 0.38 43.12
C SER A 294 3.48 -0.32 41.79
N MET A 295 3.87 -1.59 41.62
CA MET A 295 3.67 -2.33 40.38
C MET A 295 2.20 -2.76 40.22
N LYS A 296 1.59 -3.25 41.31
CA LYS A 296 0.15 -3.56 41.34
C LYS A 296 -0.70 -2.31 41.16
N PHE A 297 -0.29 -1.20 41.79
CA PHE A 297 -0.97 0.07 41.65
C PHE A 297 -0.87 0.60 40.22
N LEU A 298 0.32 0.56 39.59
CA LEU A 298 0.46 0.91 38.17
C LEU A 298 -0.46 0.04 37.30
N LYS A 299 -0.49 -1.28 37.49
CA LYS A 299 -1.38 -2.17 36.72
C LYS A 299 -2.86 -1.75 36.82
N LYS A 300 -3.33 -1.39 38.03
CA LYS A 300 -4.70 -0.87 38.23
C LYS A 300 -4.94 0.46 37.51
N VAL A 301 -4.01 1.41 37.63
CA VAL A 301 -4.11 2.73 36.96
C VAL A 301 -4.09 2.56 35.44
N THR A 302 -3.19 1.74 34.91
CA THR A 302 -3.09 1.48 33.47
C THR A 302 -4.35 0.85 32.93
N HIS A 303 -4.86 -0.21 33.56
CA HIS A 303 -6.12 -0.83 33.12
C HIS A 303 -7.30 0.15 33.18
N PHE A 304 -7.37 0.97 34.22
CA PHE A 304 -8.40 1.99 34.35
C PHE A 304 -8.34 3.01 33.20
N VAL A 305 -7.15 3.59 32.95
CA VAL A 305 -7.00 4.59 31.89
C VAL A 305 -7.20 3.96 30.50
N GLN A 306 -6.69 2.76 30.25
CA GLN A 306 -6.85 2.08 28.97
C GLN A 306 -8.31 1.71 28.70
N ASN A 307 -9.01 1.10 29.67
CA ASN A 307 -10.29 0.43 29.42
C ASN A 307 -11.51 1.19 29.93
N ASP A 308 -11.39 2.04 30.96
CA ASP A 308 -12.53 2.78 31.54
C ASP A 308 -12.59 4.25 31.06
N ILE A 309 -11.58 4.72 30.34
CA ILE A 309 -11.56 6.03 29.67
C ILE A 309 -11.56 5.79 28.16
N ARG A 310 -12.70 6.04 27.51
CA ARG A 310 -12.86 5.83 26.06
C ARG A 310 -11.98 6.79 25.27
N TYR A 311 -11.36 6.30 24.18
CA TYR A 311 -10.64 7.19 23.27
C TYR A 311 -11.64 8.09 22.54
N MET A 312 -11.52 9.41 22.74
CA MET A 312 -12.27 10.42 22.00
C MET A 312 -11.55 11.76 22.10
N GLY A 313 -11.09 12.29 20.97
CA GLY A 313 -10.44 13.60 20.90
C GLY A 313 -11.45 14.70 20.62
N VAL A 314 -11.43 15.77 21.40
CA VAL A 314 -12.16 17.01 21.11
C VAL A 314 -11.13 18.12 20.98
N GLU A 315 -10.55 18.25 19.79
CA GLU A 315 -9.30 18.95 19.51
C GLU A 315 -9.52 20.40 19.07
N LEU A 316 -10.49 21.08 19.70
CA LEU A 316 -10.95 22.39 19.25
C LEU A 316 -10.08 23.54 19.77
N GLY A 317 -9.44 24.29 18.87
CA GLY A 317 -8.61 25.43 19.22
C GLY A 317 -7.43 25.00 20.09
N GLU A 318 -7.29 25.56 21.30
CA GLU A 318 -6.18 25.18 22.20
C GLU A 318 -6.21 23.70 22.61
N PHE A 319 -7.39 23.07 22.65
CA PHE A 319 -7.52 21.64 23.01
C PHE A 319 -6.98 20.69 21.94
N SER A 320 -6.52 21.20 20.79
CA SER A 320 -5.69 20.44 19.86
C SER A 320 -4.43 19.88 20.55
N HIS A 321 -3.79 20.67 21.41
CA HIS A 321 -2.54 20.27 22.09
C HIS A 321 -2.61 20.39 23.62
N ARG A 322 -3.57 21.14 24.16
CA ARG A 322 -3.83 21.23 25.60
C ARG A 322 -4.80 20.13 26.02
N ALA A 323 -4.41 19.35 27.01
CA ALA A 323 -5.22 18.34 27.65
C ALA A 323 -6.26 18.96 28.59
N ASN A 324 -7.36 18.26 28.79
CA ASN A 324 -8.34 18.50 29.83
C ASN A 324 -7.74 18.22 31.23
N THR A 325 -8.37 18.75 32.27
CA THR A 325 -7.95 18.45 33.64
C THR A 325 -8.23 16.97 33.99
N PRO A 326 -7.40 16.32 34.84
CA PRO A 326 -7.62 14.93 35.25
C PRO A 326 -9.03 14.67 35.81
N GLU A 327 -9.58 15.59 36.60
CA GLU A 327 -10.93 15.50 37.15
C GLU A 327 -12.00 15.55 36.06
N LYS A 328 -11.83 16.39 35.03
CA LYS A 328 -12.75 16.44 33.88
C LYS A 328 -12.69 15.15 33.07
N ILE A 329 -11.49 14.66 32.75
CA ILE A 329 -11.28 13.41 32.01
C ILE A 329 -11.94 12.24 32.76
N PHE A 330 -11.70 12.16 34.08
CA PHE A 330 -12.32 11.15 34.95
C PHE A 330 -13.85 11.22 34.92
N ASN A 331 -14.42 12.42 35.06
CA ASN A 331 -15.88 12.60 35.10
C ASN A 331 -16.55 12.32 33.76
N GLN A 332 -15.93 12.71 32.64
CA GLN A 332 -16.49 12.53 31.30
C GLN A 332 -16.28 11.12 30.73
N ARG A 333 -15.35 10.33 31.29
CA ARG A 333 -15.02 8.96 30.86
C ARG A 333 -14.49 8.84 29.42
N TYR A 334 -13.92 9.92 28.88
CA TYR A 334 -13.24 9.90 27.59
C TYR A 334 -12.11 10.92 27.51
N GLY A 335 -11.19 10.72 26.56
CA GLY A 335 -10.09 11.63 26.22
C GLY A 335 -9.20 11.04 25.11
N ASP A 336 -8.35 11.86 24.50
CA ASP A 336 -7.36 11.44 23.50
C ASP A 336 -6.00 11.07 24.15
N CYS A 337 -4.94 10.98 23.34
CA CYS A 337 -3.61 10.55 23.76
C CYS A 337 -3.00 11.43 24.87
N LYS A 338 -3.12 12.77 24.76
CA LYS A 338 -2.62 13.72 25.76
C LYS A 338 -3.46 13.68 27.04
N ASP A 339 -4.78 13.57 26.92
CA ASP A 339 -5.69 13.47 28.07
C ASP A 339 -5.40 12.20 28.88
N LYS A 340 -5.37 11.05 28.21
CA LYS A 340 -5.18 9.75 28.87
C LYS A 340 -3.79 9.65 29.50
N SER A 341 -2.75 10.13 28.83
CA SER A 341 -1.39 10.20 29.37
C SER A 341 -1.31 11.13 30.57
N LEU A 342 -1.91 12.33 30.51
CA LEU A 342 -1.92 13.28 31.63
C LEU A 342 -2.67 12.73 32.85
N LEU A 343 -3.82 12.09 32.65
CA LEU A 343 -4.59 11.45 33.72
C LEU A 343 -3.77 10.36 34.41
N MET A 344 -3.13 9.47 33.64
CA MET A 344 -2.29 8.39 34.16
C MET A 344 -1.17 8.94 35.04
N ILE A 345 -0.36 9.87 34.53
CA ILE A 345 0.79 10.42 35.30
C ILE A 345 0.32 11.20 36.53
N SER A 346 -0.83 11.87 36.47
CA SER A 346 -1.39 12.62 37.62
C SER A 346 -1.84 11.67 38.73
N MET A 347 -2.48 10.54 38.37
CA MET A 347 -2.86 9.49 39.33
C MET A 347 -1.64 8.88 40.02
N LEU A 348 -0.56 8.64 39.27
CA LEU A 348 0.69 8.06 39.78
C LEU A 348 1.45 9.03 40.69
N LYS A 349 1.53 10.31 40.29
CA LYS A 349 2.21 11.37 41.05
C LYS A 349 1.66 11.50 42.47
N ARG A 350 0.34 11.36 42.66
CA ARG A 350 -0.28 11.42 44.00
C ARG A 350 0.28 10.39 44.99
N LYS A 351 0.79 9.24 44.50
CA LYS A 351 1.41 8.19 45.31
C LYS A 351 2.94 8.18 45.22
N GLY A 352 3.53 9.29 44.76
CA GLY A 352 4.98 9.47 44.68
C GLY A 352 5.66 8.67 43.56
N ILE A 353 4.89 8.07 42.65
CA ILE A 353 5.44 7.39 41.47
C ILE A 353 5.68 8.44 40.40
N LYS A 354 6.93 8.57 39.97
CA LYS A 354 7.33 9.54 38.95
C LYS A 354 6.91 9.06 37.57
N GLY A 355 6.38 9.97 36.77
CA GLY A 355 6.06 9.74 35.38
C GLY A 355 6.16 11.02 34.58
N SER A 356 6.42 10.89 33.29
CA SER A 356 6.54 12.00 32.34
C SER A 356 5.74 11.73 31.09
N LEU A 357 5.20 12.80 30.49
CA LEU A 357 4.70 12.73 29.13
C LEU A 357 5.86 12.51 28.15
N VAL A 358 5.55 11.83 27.06
CA VAL A 358 6.47 11.53 25.97
C VAL A 358 5.78 11.88 24.67
N LEU A 359 6.39 12.77 23.88
CA LEU A 359 5.92 13.09 22.55
C LEU A 359 6.47 12.05 21.56
N ALA A 360 5.60 11.51 20.72
CA ALA A 360 5.91 10.47 19.76
C ALA A 360 5.30 10.81 18.39
N ASN A 361 5.80 10.16 17.34
CA ASN A 361 5.19 10.18 16.03
C ASN A 361 4.78 8.76 15.64
N SER A 362 3.48 8.54 15.42
CA SER A 362 2.90 7.23 15.12
C SER A 362 3.20 6.74 13.70
N TYR A 363 3.74 7.59 12.83
CA TYR A 363 4.05 7.27 11.43
C TYR A 363 5.56 7.31 11.16
N LEU A 364 6.29 8.18 11.87
CA LEU A 364 7.71 8.45 11.67
C LEU A 364 8.62 7.55 12.52
N THR A 365 8.68 6.26 12.18
CA THR A 365 9.54 5.29 12.88
C THR A 365 11.04 5.48 12.60
N TYR A 366 11.41 6.22 11.56
CA TYR A 366 12.79 6.55 11.16
C TYR A 366 12.92 8.01 10.69
N GLY A 367 14.12 8.59 10.82
CA GLY A 367 14.45 9.92 10.29
C GLY A 367 14.05 11.12 11.16
N MET A 368 13.53 10.91 12.37
CA MET A 368 13.13 12.02 13.25
C MET A 368 14.28 12.96 13.62
N GLU A 369 15.51 12.44 13.66
CA GLU A 369 16.73 13.21 13.93
C GLU A 369 17.01 14.26 12.86
N ASP A 370 16.47 14.05 11.65
CA ASP A 370 16.60 14.98 10.55
C ASP A 370 15.58 16.12 10.59
N TYR A 371 14.60 16.10 11.49
CA TYR A 371 13.63 17.20 11.60
C TYR A 371 14.16 18.34 12.47
N LEU A 372 13.75 19.56 12.16
CA LEU A 372 13.94 20.69 13.05
C LEU A 372 13.06 20.54 14.31
N PRO A 373 13.52 21.03 15.48
CA PRO A 373 12.71 21.01 16.69
C PRO A 373 11.40 21.77 16.49
N SER A 374 10.27 21.09 16.52
CA SER A 374 8.95 21.71 16.45
C SER A 374 7.90 20.83 17.12
N PRO A 375 6.81 21.40 17.67
CA PRO A 375 5.65 20.61 18.08
C PRO A 375 5.07 19.77 16.93
N GLY A 376 5.09 20.28 15.70
CA GLY A 376 4.57 19.58 14.51
C GLY A 376 5.33 18.32 14.10
N ALA A 377 6.50 18.06 14.69
CA ALA A 377 7.24 16.81 14.54
C ALA A 377 6.52 15.60 15.17
N PHE A 378 5.62 15.83 16.12
CA PHE A 378 4.94 14.81 16.90
C PHE A 378 3.42 14.86 16.67
N ASN A 379 2.79 13.70 16.67
CA ASN A 379 1.35 13.55 16.48
C ASN A 379 0.68 12.67 17.56
N HIS A 380 1.45 12.21 18.54
CA HIS A 380 0.98 11.31 19.60
C HIS A 380 1.66 11.62 20.93
N VAL A 381 0.97 11.31 22.04
CA VAL A 381 1.49 11.50 23.40
C VAL A 381 1.27 10.22 24.21
N VAL A 382 2.36 9.72 24.80
CA VAL A 382 2.39 8.52 25.65
C VAL A 382 3.05 8.84 27.00
N ALA A 383 3.25 7.84 27.86
CA ALA A 383 3.81 8.02 29.19
C ALA A 383 5.10 7.19 29.41
N ALA A 384 6.08 7.77 30.10
CA ALA A 384 7.22 7.05 30.66
C ALA A 384 7.11 7.08 32.19
N ILE A 385 7.12 5.91 32.84
CA ILE A 385 6.96 5.77 34.28
C ILE A 385 8.24 5.20 34.89
N GLU A 386 8.69 5.76 36.01
CA GLU A 386 9.82 5.25 36.80
C GLU A 386 9.29 4.30 37.89
N ILE A 387 9.61 3.00 37.79
CA ILE A 387 9.23 2.01 38.80
C ILE A 387 10.45 1.15 39.15
N GLY A 388 10.87 1.24 40.41
CA GLY A 388 12.14 0.68 40.84
C GLY A 388 13.28 1.32 40.04
N ASP A 389 14.17 0.49 39.49
CA ASP A 389 15.29 0.93 38.64
C ASP A 389 14.94 0.90 37.13
N ARG A 390 13.66 0.72 36.78
CA ARG A 390 13.21 0.57 35.38
C ARG A 390 12.41 1.79 34.90
N GLN A 391 12.71 2.22 33.68
CA GLN A 391 11.87 3.12 32.89
C GLN A 391 10.86 2.27 32.09
N GLN A 392 9.57 2.40 32.38
CA GLN A 392 8.49 1.71 31.66
C GLN A 392 7.76 2.69 30.76
N TYR A 393 7.80 2.46 29.44
CA TYR A 393 6.94 3.16 28.50
C TYR A 393 5.57 2.47 28.41
N ILE A 394 4.51 3.26 28.42
CA ILE A 394 3.13 2.80 28.31
C ILE A 394 2.42 3.73 27.35
N ASP A 395 1.74 3.16 26.37
CA ASP A 395 0.74 3.88 25.60
C ASP A 395 -0.64 3.68 26.27
N PRO A 396 -1.19 4.71 26.94
CA PRO A 396 -2.47 4.59 27.63
C PRO A 396 -3.64 4.46 26.66
N THR A 397 -3.43 4.66 25.36
CA THR A 397 -4.47 4.63 24.33
C THR A 397 -4.75 3.24 23.78
N ILE A 398 -3.82 2.28 23.98
CA ILE A 398 -3.99 0.89 23.58
C ILE A 398 -4.91 0.21 24.60
N THR A 399 -6.06 -0.30 24.15
CA THR A 399 -7.03 -0.93 25.05
C THR A 399 -6.86 -2.45 25.09
N ASN A 400 -7.44 -3.09 26.10
CA ASN A 400 -7.50 -4.55 26.24
C ASN A 400 -6.14 -5.25 26.33
N GLN A 401 -5.10 -4.56 26.80
CA GLN A 401 -3.80 -5.20 26.98
C GLN A 401 -3.81 -6.17 28.16
N GLY A 402 -3.42 -7.41 27.90
CA GLY A 402 -3.28 -8.43 28.93
C GLY A 402 -1.87 -8.49 29.52
N GLY A 403 -1.64 -9.40 30.47
CA GLY A 403 -0.31 -9.75 30.94
C GLY A 403 0.18 -8.99 32.18
N GLY A 404 1.50 -9.06 32.39
CA GLY A 404 2.21 -8.24 33.37
C GLY A 404 2.39 -6.81 32.87
N ILE A 405 2.40 -5.85 33.79
CA ILE A 405 2.56 -4.42 33.45
C ILE A 405 3.93 -4.12 32.80
N THR A 406 4.93 -4.96 33.04
CA THR A 406 6.26 -4.91 32.45
C THR A 406 6.34 -5.49 31.04
N ASP A 407 5.30 -6.23 30.63
CA ASP A 407 5.24 -6.99 29.38
C ASP A 407 4.22 -6.39 28.41
N LEU A 408 3.63 -5.24 28.78
CA LEU A 408 2.70 -4.52 27.92
C LEU A 408 3.37 -4.18 26.59
N TYR A 409 2.65 -4.44 25.52
CA TYR A 409 3.09 -4.03 24.20
C TYR A 409 3.15 -2.51 24.11
N PHE A 410 4.29 -2.02 23.65
CA PHE A 410 4.53 -0.62 23.34
C PHE A 410 5.04 -0.52 21.90
N PRO A 411 4.31 0.16 20.99
CA PRO A 411 4.71 0.26 19.59
C PRO A 411 6.08 0.90 19.40
N TYR A 412 6.79 0.49 18.36
CA TYR A 412 8.07 1.09 18.00
C TYR A 412 7.85 2.46 17.33
N TYR A 413 7.77 3.51 18.13
CA TYR A 413 7.67 4.91 17.69
C TYR A 413 9.02 5.52 17.24
N GLY A 414 10.08 4.72 17.11
CA GLY A 414 11.40 5.20 16.70
C GLY A 414 12.04 6.13 17.74
N ARG A 415 12.09 7.42 17.43
CA ARG A 415 12.65 8.46 18.31
C ARG A 415 11.53 9.28 18.94
N VAL A 416 11.58 9.40 20.26
CA VAL A 416 10.58 10.11 21.07
C VAL A 416 11.22 11.23 21.89
N LEU A 417 10.42 12.17 22.37
CA LEU A 417 10.87 13.25 23.25
C LEU A 417 10.20 13.16 24.62
N LYS A 418 10.96 12.75 25.64
CA LYS A 418 10.52 12.77 27.04
C LYS A 418 10.60 14.21 27.56
N ILE A 419 9.52 14.76 28.11
CA ILE A 419 9.48 16.21 28.39
C ILE A 419 10.39 16.63 29.57
N ASP A 420 10.65 15.73 30.53
CA ASP A 420 11.53 15.96 31.67
C ASP A 420 13.03 15.80 31.36
N ASP A 421 13.38 15.13 30.25
CA ASP A 421 14.73 15.02 29.67
C ASP A 421 14.70 15.39 28.18
N SER A 422 14.33 16.63 27.92
CA SER A 422 14.09 17.12 26.55
C SER A 422 15.34 17.66 25.85
N LYS A 423 16.55 17.33 26.32
CA LYS A 423 17.80 17.77 25.66
C LYS A 423 18.03 17.03 24.34
N HIS A 424 17.63 15.77 24.28
CA HIS A 424 17.84 14.89 23.15
C HIS A 424 16.61 14.03 22.89
N LEU A 425 16.49 13.51 21.67
CA LEU A 425 15.51 12.47 21.35
C LEU A 425 16.00 11.13 21.92
N THR A 426 15.09 10.35 22.48
CA THR A 426 15.37 9.02 23.05
C THR A 426 14.89 7.94 22.07
N SER A 427 15.65 6.85 21.91
CA SER A 427 15.16 5.68 21.17
C SER A 427 14.19 4.90 22.05
N VAL A 428 13.13 4.38 21.45
CA VAL A 428 12.33 3.31 22.05
C VAL A 428 12.80 1.97 21.51
N ASP A 429 12.62 0.90 22.28
CA ASP A 429 13.06 -0.43 21.88
C ASP A 429 12.18 -0.98 20.74
N LYS A 430 12.82 -1.66 19.78
CA LYS A 430 12.14 -2.42 18.73
C LYS A 430 11.67 -3.76 19.29
N ASN A 431 10.61 -3.74 20.10
CA ASN A 431 10.06 -4.96 20.66
C ASN A 431 9.19 -5.70 19.63
N VAL A 432 9.69 -6.83 19.10
CA VAL A 432 8.91 -7.77 18.26
C VAL A 432 8.02 -8.64 19.16
N ASN A 433 7.23 -7.99 20.01
CA ASN A 433 6.35 -8.67 20.95
C ASN A 433 5.02 -8.95 20.24
N GLY A 434 4.74 -10.21 19.91
CA GLY A 434 3.50 -10.62 19.26
C GLY A 434 3.72 -11.86 18.42
N LEU A 435 3.07 -12.97 18.78
CA LEU A 435 3.21 -14.23 18.07
C LEU A 435 1.83 -14.85 17.85
N THR A 436 1.55 -15.16 16.59
CA THR A 436 0.40 -15.95 16.17
C THR A 436 0.90 -17.36 15.86
N LYS A 437 0.38 -18.37 16.57
CA LYS A 437 0.60 -19.78 16.27
C LYS A 437 -0.68 -20.35 15.68
N ILE A 438 -0.63 -20.87 14.47
CA ILE A 438 -1.76 -21.54 13.82
C ILE A 438 -1.41 -23.01 13.69
N SER A 439 -2.34 -23.89 14.06
CA SER A 439 -2.24 -25.32 13.81
C SER A 439 -3.52 -25.80 13.12
N GLU A 440 -3.40 -26.16 11.85
CA GLU A 440 -4.45 -26.84 11.08
C GLU A 440 -4.19 -28.33 11.11
N THR A 441 -5.16 -29.12 11.56
CA THR A 441 -5.08 -30.59 11.58
C THR A 441 -6.21 -31.18 10.77
N TYR A 442 -5.85 -31.83 9.66
CA TYR A 442 -6.74 -32.58 8.77
C TYR A 442 -6.73 -34.04 9.20
N LEU A 443 -7.80 -34.47 9.87
CA LEU A 443 -8.03 -35.88 10.19
C LEU A 443 -8.81 -36.50 9.04
N LEU A 444 -8.11 -37.22 8.16
CA LEU A 444 -8.71 -37.84 6.99
C LEU A 444 -9.69 -38.94 7.43
N ASP A 445 -10.72 -39.19 6.63
CA ASP A 445 -11.65 -40.29 6.86
C ASP A 445 -11.69 -41.27 5.68
N SER A 446 -12.25 -42.46 5.94
CA SER A 446 -12.31 -43.55 4.96
C SER A 446 -13.26 -43.31 3.79
N LYS A 447 -14.02 -42.20 3.78
CA LYS A 447 -14.95 -41.79 2.72
C LYS A 447 -14.35 -40.71 1.83
N GLY A 448 -13.09 -40.36 2.04
CA GLY A 448 -12.42 -39.27 1.32
C GLY A 448 -12.84 -37.89 1.80
N GLY A 449 -13.45 -37.76 2.98
CA GLY A 449 -13.67 -36.50 3.68
C GLY A 449 -12.60 -36.25 4.75
N ALA A 450 -12.77 -35.19 5.53
CA ALA A 450 -11.92 -34.91 6.67
C ALA A 450 -12.60 -34.09 7.76
N ILE A 451 -12.11 -34.23 8.99
CA ILE A 451 -12.35 -33.25 10.06
C ILE A 451 -11.16 -32.28 10.05
N LEU A 452 -11.45 -31.01 9.85
CA LEU A 452 -10.46 -29.94 10.01
C LEU A 452 -10.59 -29.36 11.41
N GLU A 453 -9.55 -29.51 12.22
CA GLU A 453 -9.39 -28.80 13.49
C GLU A 453 -8.38 -27.66 13.30
N VAL A 454 -8.79 -26.43 13.58
CA VAL A 454 -7.94 -25.25 13.53
C VAL A 454 -7.77 -24.74 14.95
N LYS A 455 -6.52 -24.64 15.41
CA LYS A 455 -6.16 -24.06 16.70
C LYS A 455 -5.25 -22.88 16.48
N THR A 456 -5.72 -21.71 16.88
CA THR A 456 -4.93 -20.49 16.80
C THR A 456 -4.65 -19.97 18.20
N SER A 457 -3.39 -19.68 18.49
CA SER A 457 -2.94 -19.04 19.72
C SER A 457 -2.34 -17.69 19.38
N TYR A 458 -2.89 -16.64 19.95
CA TYR A 458 -2.34 -15.29 19.87
C TYR A 458 -1.68 -14.95 21.20
N SER A 459 -0.50 -14.33 21.17
CA SER A 459 0.22 -13.91 22.38
C SER A 459 0.75 -12.49 22.25
N ALA A 460 0.96 -11.82 23.39
CA ALA A 460 1.44 -10.43 23.46
C ALA A 460 0.61 -9.47 22.58
N SER A 461 1.21 -8.65 21.72
CA SER A 461 0.47 -7.66 20.92
C SER A 461 -0.59 -8.29 20.00
N SER A 462 -0.35 -9.51 19.50
CA SER A 462 -1.33 -10.24 18.69
C SER A 462 -2.56 -10.63 19.52
N ALA A 463 -2.37 -10.95 20.80
CA ALA A 463 -3.48 -11.19 21.72
C ALA A 463 -4.26 -9.90 22.02
N ASP A 464 -3.57 -8.78 22.26
CA ASP A 464 -4.20 -7.47 22.49
C ASP A 464 -5.06 -7.04 21.28
N PHE A 465 -4.52 -7.21 20.07
CA PHE A 465 -5.20 -6.92 18.80
C PHE A 465 -6.45 -7.79 18.62
N ILE A 466 -6.31 -9.11 18.71
CA ILE A 466 -7.44 -10.02 18.48
C ILE A 466 -8.51 -9.88 19.57
N ARG A 467 -8.12 -9.60 20.83
CA ARG A 467 -9.05 -9.33 21.94
C ARG A 467 -9.93 -8.13 21.64
N THR A 468 -9.34 -7.06 21.11
CA THR A 468 -10.06 -5.86 20.71
C THR A 468 -10.99 -6.15 19.54
N SER A 469 -10.48 -6.80 18.49
CA SER A 469 -11.29 -7.21 17.32
C SER A 469 -12.50 -8.06 17.71
N PHE A 470 -12.35 -9.01 18.64
CA PHE A 470 -13.44 -9.87 19.11
C PHE A 470 -14.47 -9.15 20.00
N LYS A 471 -14.09 -8.05 20.66
CA LYS A 471 -15.04 -7.21 21.39
C LYS A 471 -15.87 -6.32 20.45
N GLU A 472 -15.32 -5.97 19.28
CA GLU A 472 -15.97 -5.12 18.28
C GLU A 472 -16.91 -5.90 17.34
N ASN A 473 -16.72 -7.21 17.20
CA ASN A 473 -17.45 -8.04 16.25
C ASN A 473 -18.31 -9.11 16.95
N ALA A 474 -19.48 -9.42 16.37
CA ALA A 474 -20.34 -10.46 16.90
C ALA A 474 -19.71 -11.86 16.65
N LYS A 475 -19.72 -12.74 17.66
CA LYS A 475 -19.09 -14.08 17.58
C LYS A 475 -19.60 -14.92 16.40
N ASN A 476 -20.87 -14.81 16.04
CA ASN A 476 -21.45 -15.49 14.87
C ASN A 476 -20.94 -14.93 13.54
N GLN A 477 -20.66 -13.62 13.46
CA GLN A 477 -20.04 -13.00 12.27
C GLN A 477 -18.59 -13.46 12.13
N ILE A 478 -17.84 -13.52 13.22
CA ILE A 478 -16.47 -14.08 13.23
C ILE A 478 -16.49 -15.53 12.73
N GLN A 479 -17.33 -16.39 13.32
CA GLN A 479 -17.45 -17.79 12.90
C GLN A 479 -17.87 -17.93 11.43
N LYS A 480 -18.78 -17.07 10.95
CA LYS A 480 -19.15 -17.04 9.53
C LYS A 480 -17.97 -16.64 8.65
N SER A 481 -17.22 -15.60 9.03
CA SER A 481 -16.06 -15.13 8.27
C SER A 481 -14.97 -16.21 8.16
N TYR A 482 -14.71 -16.94 9.25
CA TYR A 482 -13.74 -18.05 9.24
C TYR A 482 -14.24 -19.23 8.40
N LEU A 483 -15.52 -19.59 8.50
CA LEU A 483 -16.12 -20.59 7.61
C LEU A 483 -16.03 -20.16 6.14
N ASP A 484 -16.34 -18.90 5.83
CA ASP A 484 -16.32 -18.37 4.46
C ASP A 484 -14.88 -18.31 3.89
N TYR A 485 -13.87 -18.12 4.74
CA TYR A 485 -12.46 -18.30 4.35
C TYR A 485 -12.17 -19.73 3.88
N TYR A 486 -12.53 -20.76 4.66
CA TYR A 486 -12.30 -22.15 4.26
C TYR A 486 -13.22 -22.64 3.13
N LYS A 487 -14.42 -22.06 2.96
CA LYS A 487 -15.32 -22.40 1.84
C LYS A 487 -14.72 -22.12 0.47
N LYS A 488 -13.80 -21.16 0.36
CA LYS A 488 -13.07 -20.89 -0.89
C LYS A 488 -12.26 -22.11 -1.34
N MET A 489 -11.66 -22.82 -0.39
CA MET A 489 -10.88 -24.02 -0.64
C MET A 489 -11.78 -25.26 -0.72
N TYR A 490 -12.75 -25.36 0.20
CA TYR A 490 -13.63 -26.51 0.38
C TYR A 490 -15.11 -26.10 0.26
N PRO A 491 -15.71 -26.07 -0.95
CA PRO A 491 -17.07 -25.56 -1.15
C PRO A 491 -18.16 -26.26 -0.31
N LYS A 492 -17.93 -27.53 0.05
CA LYS A 492 -18.82 -28.36 0.88
C LYS A 492 -18.32 -28.52 2.32
N ILE A 493 -17.67 -27.50 2.88
CA ILE A 493 -17.31 -27.46 4.30
C ILE A 493 -18.49 -27.00 5.16
N SER A 494 -18.63 -27.60 6.34
CA SER A 494 -19.65 -27.25 7.33
C SER A 494 -19.07 -27.18 8.74
N ILE A 495 -19.72 -26.40 9.61
CA ILE A 495 -19.33 -26.30 11.02
C ILE A 495 -19.63 -27.62 11.72
N LYS A 496 -18.63 -28.21 12.37
CA LYS A 496 -18.78 -29.41 13.18
C LYS A 496 -19.00 -29.07 14.66
N GLU A 497 -18.26 -28.11 15.19
CA GLU A 497 -18.49 -27.54 16.53
C GLU A 497 -18.49 -26.01 16.45
N SER A 498 -19.26 -25.37 17.34
CA SER A 498 -19.23 -23.91 17.49
C SER A 498 -17.83 -23.43 17.87
N LEU A 499 -17.49 -22.25 17.38
CA LEU A 499 -16.20 -21.59 17.63
C LEU A 499 -15.96 -21.40 19.13
N LYS A 500 -14.82 -21.87 19.63
CA LYS A 500 -14.43 -21.72 21.04
C LYS A 500 -13.36 -20.64 21.16
N PHE A 501 -13.51 -19.80 22.19
CA PHE A 501 -12.62 -18.69 22.49
C PHE A 501 -12.26 -18.75 23.98
N GLU A 502 -10.96 -18.77 24.27
CA GLU A 502 -10.44 -18.79 25.63
C GLU A 502 -9.42 -17.66 25.77
N ASP A 503 -9.65 -16.75 26.72
CA ASP A 503 -8.78 -15.59 26.97
C ASP A 503 -8.09 -15.76 28.32
N GLU A 504 -6.80 -16.13 28.28
CA GLU A 504 -5.92 -16.14 29.44
C GLU A 504 -5.33 -14.74 29.65
N PHE A 505 -6.19 -13.82 30.08
CA PHE A 505 -5.88 -12.39 30.16
C PHE A 505 -4.58 -12.07 30.91
N ASP A 506 -4.34 -12.73 32.06
CA ASP A 506 -3.13 -12.49 32.88
C ASP A 506 -1.82 -13.03 32.25
N LYS A 507 -1.91 -13.97 31.30
CA LYS A 507 -0.76 -14.43 30.50
C LYS A 507 -0.64 -13.69 29.17
N ASN A 508 -1.62 -12.86 28.85
CA ASN A 508 -1.83 -12.24 27.54
C ASN A 508 -1.85 -13.25 26.37
N ILE A 509 -2.66 -14.29 26.50
CA ILE A 509 -2.82 -15.33 25.47
C ILE A 509 -4.31 -15.51 25.15
N ILE A 510 -4.64 -15.58 23.87
CA ILE A 510 -5.97 -15.97 23.39
C ILE A 510 -5.87 -17.24 22.57
N HIS A 511 -6.70 -18.23 22.90
CA HIS A 511 -6.87 -19.44 22.12
C HIS A 511 -8.21 -19.43 21.40
N VAL A 512 -8.15 -19.75 20.11
CA VAL A 512 -9.31 -19.93 19.23
C VAL A 512 -9.28 -21.34 18.71
N THR A 513 -10.39 -22.07 18.85
CA THR A 513 -10.52 -23.43 18.33
C THR A 513 -11.74 -23.53 17.42
N GLU A 514 -11.48 -23.99 16.21
CA GLU A 514 -12.46 -24.22 15.16
C GLU A 514 -12.48 -25.71 14.80
N ARG A 515 -13.68 -26.25 14.53
CA ARG A 515 -13.83 -27.62 14.03
C ARG A 515 -14.84 -27.66 12.91
N TYR A 516 -14.41 -28.16 11.77
CA TYR A 516 -15.21 -28.28 10.56
C TYR A 516 -15.28 -29.72 10.07
N TYR A 517 -16.34 -30.03 9.33
CA TYR A 517 -16.45 -31.24 8.54
C TYR A 517 -16.35 -30.87 7.06
N ILE A 518 -15.40 -31.49 6.36
CA ILE A 518 -15.17 -31.37 4.93
C ILE A 518 -15.73 -32.64 4.29
N GLU A 519 -16.77 -32.51 3.46
CA GLU A 519 -17.43 -33.67 2.83
C GLU A 519 -16.50 -34.45 1.91
N LYS A 520 -15.64 -33.75 1.17
CA LYS A 520 -14.67 -34.34 0.25
C LYS A 520 -13.38 -33.55 0.27
N ILE A 521 -12.28 -34.24 0.52
CA ILE A 521 -10.93 -33.71 0.48
C ILE A 521 -10.29 -34.06 -0.86
N GLY A 522 -9.65 -33.05 -1.45
CA GLY A 522 -9.02 -33.15 -2.76
C GLY A 522 -9.98 -33.30 -3.93
N GLU A 523 -9.42 -33.08 -5.11
CA GLU A 523 -10.16 -33.08 -6.36
C GLU A 523 -9.55 -34.01 -7.36
N LYS A 524 -10.40 -34.52 -8.24
CA LYS A 524 -9.98 -35.43 -9.28
C LYS A 524 -9.21 -34.63 -10.31
N ASP A 525 -7.92 -34.88 -10.40
CA ASP A 525 -7.10 -34.41 -11.50
C ASP A 525 -7.49 -35.18 -12.77
N GLU A 526 -8.05 -34.46 -13.74
CA GLU A 526 -8.51 -35.05 -15.00
C GLU A 526 -7.35 -35.65 -15.81
N ALA A 527 -6.12 -35.16 -15.60
CA ALA A 527 -4.92 -35.60 -16.29
C ALA A 527 -4.41 -36.96 -15.82
N SER A 528 -4.22 -37.10 -14.50
CA SER A 528 -3.72 -38.34 -13.89
C SER A 528 -4.83 -39.31 -13.50
N ASN A 529 -6.09 -38.87 -13.54
CA ASN A 529 -7.28 -39.58 -13.04
C ASN A 529 -7.15 -39.95 -11.55
N LYS A 530 -6.32 -39.22 -10.78
CA LYS A 530 -6.12 -39.38 -9.33
C LYS A 530 -6.71 -38.20 -8.57
N ASN A 531 -7.08 -38.40 -7.30
CA ASN A 531 -7.46 -37.27 -6.45
C ASN A 531 -6.20 -36.57 -5.91
N ILE A 532 -6.20 -35.25 -5.88
CA ILE A 532 -5.08 -34.42 -5.38
C ILE A 532 -5.58 -33.53 -4.26
N PHE A 533 -4.87 -33.56 -3.14
CA PHE A 533 -5.04 -32.63 -2.04
C PHE A 533 -4.05 -31.48 -2.16
N GLY A 534 -4.51 -30.30 -2.57
CA GLY A 534 -3.73 -29.07 -2.54
C GLY A 534 -3.88 -28.36 -1.20
N ILE A 535 -2.77 -27.84 -0.69
CA ILE A 535 -2.69 -27.08 0.56
C ILE A 535 -1.87 -25.83 0.29
N TYR A 536 -2.44 -24.68 0.63
CA TYR A 536 -1.79 -23.39 0.43
C TYR A 536 -1.68 -22.62 1.75
N ALA A 537 -0.49 -22.12 2.04
CA ALA A 537 -0.25 -21.33 3.25
C ALA A 537 -0.68 -19.85 3.09
N SER A 538 -1.97 -19.61 2.85
CA SER A 538 -2.54 -18.27 2.56
C SER A 538 -2.33 -17.24 3.66
N GLN A 539 -2.20 -17.65 4.92
CA GLN A 539 -1.93 -16.75 6.05
C GLN A 539 -0.59 -16.01 5.90
N ILE A 540 0.38 -16.61 5.19
CA ILE A 540 1.67 -15.97 4.88
C ILE A 540 1.50 -15.04 3.69
N ASN A 541 0.86 -15.51 2.62
CA ASN A 541 0.72 -14.74 1.38
C ASN A 541 0.03 -13.38 1.60
N ASN A 542 -1.01 -13.35 2.43
CA ASN A 542 -1.78 -12.13 2.72
C ASN A 542 -0.96 -11.02 3.40
N ASN A 543 0.20 -11.34 3.98
CA ASN A 543 1.05 -10.39 4.71
C ASN A 543 2.37 -10.09 3.97
N LEU A 544 2.55 -10.60 2.74
CA LEU A 544 3.72 -10.33 1.90
C LEU A 544 3.38 -9.27 0.84
N PRO A 545 3.98 -8.07 0.90
CA PRO A 545 3.84 -7.08 -0.17
C PRO A 545 4.11 -7.68 -1.56
N GLU A 546 3.25 -7.32 -2.51
CA GLU A 546 3.35 -7.74 -3.90
C GLU A 546 3.98 -6.62 -4.72
N LEU A 547 5.24 -6.80 -5.12
CA LEU A 547 5.96 -5.84 -5.93
C LEU A 547 5.86 -6.23 -7.40
N ASN A 548 5.27 -5.35 -8.20
CA ASN A 548 5.23 -5.49 -9.65
C ASN A 548 6.59 -5.19 -10.31
N SER A 549 7.47 -4.43 -9.64
CA SER A 549 8.84 -4.21 -10.07
C SER A 549 9.77 -4.03 -8.87
N SER A 550 11.07 -4.33 -9.06
CA SER A 550 12.12 -3.97 -8.10
C SER A 550 12.69 -2.57 -8.35
N GLU A 551 12.10 -1.81 -9.28
CA GLU A 551 12.57 -0.49 -9.67
C GLU A 551 12.15 0.58 -8.63
N GLY A 552 12.74 1.76 -8.69
CA GLY A 552 12.45 2.86 -7.77
C GLY A 552 13.30 2.93 -6.51
N LEU A 553 13.46 4.14 -5.97
CA LEU A 553 14.35 4.45 -4.84
C LEU A 553 13.70 4.26 -3.46
N ALA A 554 12.38 4.06 -3.38
CA ALA A 554 11.70 3.94 -2.09
C ALA A 554 12.01 2.59 -1.42
N PRO A 555 12.16 2.57 -0.08
CA PRO A 555 12.15 1.33 0.69
C PRO A 555 10.77 0.64 0.58
N LEU A 556 10.71 -0.66 0.88
CA LEU A 556 9.45 -1.40 0.94
C LEU A 556 8.95 -1.49 2.39
N GLY A 557 7.78 -0.93 2.70
CA GLY A 557 7.12 -0.99 3.99
C GLY A 557 6.59 -2.39 4.31
N LEU A 558 6.72 -2.80 5.58
CA LEU A 558 6.28 -4.09 6.10
C LEU A 558 5.29 -3.88 7.25
N TYR A 559 4.33 -4.78 7.37
CA TYR A 559 3.41 -4.80 8.52
C TYR A 559 4.15 -5.31 9.76
N PHE A 560 4.53 -4.41 10.67
CA PHE A 560 5.41 -4.73 11.80
C PHE A 560 4.81 -4.26 13.14
N PRO A 561 5.00 -5.02 14.24
CA PRO A 561 5.67 -6.32 14.31
C PRO A 561 4.80 -7.46 13.76
N TYR A 562 5.43 -8.50 13.22
CA TYR A 562 4.73 -9.69 12.74
C TYR A 562 5.60 -10.95 12.93
N CYS A 563 5.01 -11.97 13.56
CA CYS A 563 5.62 -13.26 13.79
C CYS A 563 4.53 -14.34 13.72
N LEU A 564 4.73 -15.31 12.84
CA LEU A 564 3.82 -16.41 12.57
C LEU A 564 4.57 -17.74 12.65
N GLU A 565 4.06 -18.64 13.49
CA GLU A 565 4.34 -20.07 13.43
C GLU A 565 3.09 -20.77 12.88
N TYR A 566 3.20 -21.48 11.77
CA TYR A 566 2.06 -22.09 11.12
C TYR A 566 2.33 -23.56 10.79
N ASP A 567 1.64 -24.45 11.51
CA ASP A 567 1.70 -25.89 11.34
C ASP A 567 0.46 -26.42 10.62
N ILE A 568 0.68 -27.18 9.56
CA ILE A 568 -0.33 -27.97 8.89
C ILE A 568 -0.01 -29.44 9.13
N ARG A 569 -0.98 -30.17 9.71
CA ARG A 569 -0.87 -31.60 10.03
C ARG A 569 -1.92 -32.37 9.27
N ILE A 570 -1.50 -33.41 8.56
CA ILE A 570 -2.42 -34.32 7.87
C ILE A 570 -2.25 -35.70 8.48
N VAL A 571 -3.34 -36.27 8.97
CA VAL A 571 -3.35 -37.56 9.66
C VAL A 571 -4.13 -38.56 8.82
N ASN A 572 -3.46 -39.61 8.36
CA ASN A 572 -4.10 -40.73 7.69
C ASN A 572 -4.99 -41.50 8.66
N HIS A 573 -6.17 -41.93 8.22
CA HIS A 573 -7.02 -42.80 9.02
C HIS A 573 -6.45 -44.22 9.10
N GLY A 574 -6.91 -44.99 10.09
CA GLY A 574 -6.48 -46.38 10.27
C GLY A 574 -5.03 -46.56 10.72
N GLY A 575 -4.31 -45.47 11.05
CA GLY A 575 -2.91 -45.51 11.47
C GLY A 575 -1.94 -45.84 10.33
N VAL A 576 -2.35 -45.60 9.07
CA VAL A 576 -1.51 -45.87 7.90
C VAL A 576 -0.36 -44.88 7.82
N GLU A 577 0.87 -45.38 7.91
CA GLU A 577 2.06 -44.55 7.95
C GLU A 577 2.36 -43.88 6.60
N PHE A 578 2.88 -42.65 6.68
CA PHE A 578 3.46 -41.96 5.54
C PHE A 578 4.85 -42.50 5.22
N ASN A 579 5.26 -42.37 3.96
CA ASN A 579 6.66 -42.55 3.60
C ASN A 579 7.54 -41.52 4.35
N PRO A 580 8.72 -41.92 4.83
CA PRO A 580 9.67 -40.98 5.42
C PRO A 580 10.00 -39.83 4.44
N GLU A 581 9.67 -38.60 4.82
CA GLU A 581 9.94 -37.39 4.07
C GLU A 581 10.56 -36.37 5.03
N ARG A 582 11.59 -35.67 4.57
CA ARG A 582 12.21 -34.58 5.32
C ARG A 582 12.75 -33.53 4.35
N GLU A 583 12.17 -32.36 4.39
CA GLU A 583 12.60 -31.19 3.64
C GLU A 583 12.72 -30.00 4.59
N SER A 584 13.70 -29.13 4.38
CA SER A 584 13.81 -27.88 5.11
C SER A 584 14.41 -26.81 4.23
N SER A 585 13.81 -25.62 4.24
CA SER A 585 14.35 -24.41 3.63
C SER A 585 14.24 -23.26 4.62
N PHE A 586 15.21 -22.37 4.60
CA PHE A 586 15.27 -21.23 5.49
C PHE A 586 15.95 -20.05 4.80
N ILE A 587 15.34 -18.88 4.96
CA ILE A 587 15.78 -17.58 4.48
C ILE A 587 15.77 -16.67 5.70
N ASP A 588 16.88 -15.99 5.95
CA ASP A 588 16.99 -14.96 6.97
C ASP A 588 17.75 -13.78 6.37
N ARG A 589 17.11 -12.62 6.40
CA ARG A 589 17.61 -11.34 5.89
C ARG A 589 17.51 -10.33 7.02
N ASP A 590 18.14 -9.18 6.85
CA ASP A 590 18.13 -8.12 7.87
C ASP A 590 16.72 -7.67 8.26
N SER A 591 15.73 -7.76 7.36
CA SER A 591 14.38 -7.26 7.59
C SER A 591 13.33 -8.36 7.83
N TYR A 592 13.56 -9.58 7.37
CA TYR A 592 12.57 -10.67 7.39
C TYR A 592 13.22 -12.05 7.43
N TYR A 593 12.47 -13.03 7.92
CA TYR A 593 12.83 -14.44 7.84
C TYR A 593 11.65 -15.28 7.37
N PHE A 594 11.96 -16.37 6.67
CA PHE A 594 11.02 -17.38 6.20
C PHE A 594 11.65 -18.76 6.33
N GLY A 595 10.95 -19.69 6.98
CA GLY A 595 11.35 -21.08 7.08
C GLY A 595 10.19 -22.00 6.72
N LYS A 596 10.48 -23.07 5.99
CA LYS A 596 9.57 -24.18 5.72
C LYS A 596 10.24 -25.48 6.13
N THR A 597 9.50 -26.35 6.80
CA THR A 597 9.94 -27.72 7.11
C THR A 597 8.81 -28.68 6.80
N VAL A 598 9.11 -29.74 6.06
CA VAL A 598 8.21 -30.86 5.81
C VAL A 598 8.80 -32.08 6.49
N LYS A 599 8.01 -32.78 7.31
CA LYS A 599 8.43 -34.03 7.95
C LYS A 599 7.26 -34.99 8.12
N THR A 600 7.53 -36.28 8.09
CA THR A 600 6.56 -37.31 8.44
C THR A 600 6.88 -37.95 9.79
N SER A 601 5.84 -38.33 10.53
CA SER A 601 5.92 -39.00 11.84
C SER A 601 4.78 -40.01 11.94
N LYS A 602 5.08 -41.28 11.65
CA LYS A 602 4.09 -42.37 11.56
C LYS A 602 2.98 -42.04 10.55
N ASP A 603 1.74 -41.96 11.00
CA ASP A 603 0.53 -41.66 10.24
C ASP A 603 0.29 -40.16 10.02
N THR A 604 1.25 -39.30 10.39
CA THR A 604 1.10 -37.86 10.31
C THR A 604 2.16 -37.21 9.43
N LEU A 605 1.74 -36.42 8.45
CA LEU A 605 2.57 -35.46 7.73
C LEU A 605 2.47 -34.09 8.40
N ILE A 606 3.60 -33.42 8.60
CA ILE A 606 3.70 -32.11 9.25
C ILE A 606 4.45 -31.15 8.34
N ILE A 607 3.78 -30.06 7.97
CA ILE A 607 4.34 -28.94 7.23
C ILE A 607 4.35 -27.74 8.16
N SER A 608 5.53 -27.26 8.52
CA SER A 608 5.71 -26.14 9.46
C SER A 608 6.31 -24.94 8.73
N TYR A 609 5.72 -23.77 8.95
CA TYR A 609 6.21 -22.50 8.46
C TYR A 609 6.56 -21.58 9.62
N ASN A 610 7.69 -20.88 9.51
CA ASN A 610 8.08 -19.79 10.41
C ASN A 610 8.27 -18.53 9.56
N PHE A 611 7.53 -17.47 9.84
CA PHE A 611 7.62 -16.25 9.04
C PHE A 611 7.48 -15.01 9.94
N GLY A 612 8.28 -14.00 9.70
CA GLY A 612 8.21 -12.77 10.47
C GLY A 612 9.17 -11.69 10.00
N PHE A 613 9.09 -10.54 10.66
CA PHE A 613 9.85 -9.34 10.33
C PHE A 613 10.71 -8.89 11.51
N HIS A 614 11.99 -8.64 11.24
CA HIS A 614 12.93 -8.04 12.18
C HIS A 614 12.85 -6.51 12.15
N ASN A 615 12.43 -5.93 11.02
CA ASN A 615 12.31 -4.48 10.81
C ASN A 615 10.99 -4.12 10.10
N PRO A 616 10.49 -2.88 10.25
CA PRO A 616 9.24 -2.43 9.64
C PRO A 616 9.35 -2.08 8.15
N PHE A 617 10.51 -2.27 7.52
CA PHE A 617 10.70 -2.05 6.09
C PHE A 617 11.92 -2.85 5.58
N VAL A 618 11.97 -3.11 4.28
CA VAL A 618 13.14 -3.57 3.53
C VAL A 618 13.82 -2.36 2.88
N ALA A 619 15.12 -2.18 3.10
CA ALA A 619 15.87 -1.07 2.53
C ALA A 619 15.86 -1.10 0.99
N SER A 620 15.96 0.07 0.36
CA SER A 620 15.94 0.18 -1.11
C SER A 620 17.02 -0.67 -1.79
N SER A 621 18.19 -0.85 -1.15
CA SER A 621 19.27 -1.72 -1.62
C SER A 621 18.90 -3.20 -1.67
N ASP A 622 17.98 -3.62 -0.81
CA ASP A 622 17.67 -5.03 -0.56
C ASP A 622 16.35 -5.46 -1.22
N LYS A 623 15.60 -4.51 -1.83
CA LYS A 623 14.34 -4.79 -2.54
C LYS A 623 14.49 -5.85 -3.62
N LYS A 624 15.58 -5.82 -4.38
CA LYS A 624 15.84 -6.85 -5.40
C LYS A 624 15.92 -8.24 -4.78
N GLN A 625 16.61 -8.37 -3.65
CA GLN A 625 16.71 -9.64 -2.93
C GLN A 625 15.35 -10.09 -2.40
N TYR A 626 14.51 -9.17 -1.91
CA TYR A 626 13.14 -9.48 -1.50
C TYR A 626 12.29 -10.01 -2.66
N VAL A 627 12.34 -9.35 -3.82
CA VAL A 627 11.64 -9.82 -5.02
C VAL A 627 12.15 -11.20 -5.44
N ASP A 628 13.47 -11.41 -5.46
CA ASP A 628 14.06 -12.70 -5.82
C ASP A 628 13.68 -13.82 -4.84
N ASP A 629 13.60 -13.54 -3.53
CA ASP A 629 13.22 -14.51 -2.50
C ASP A 629 11.74 -14.92 -2.60
N PHE A 630 10.84 -14.02 -3.02
CA PHE A 630 9.38 -14.24 -3.04
C PHE A 630 8.74 -14.23 -4.43
N LYS A 631 9.51 -14.16 -5.53
CA LYS A 631 8.97 -14.19 -6.90
C LYS A 631 8.15 -15.44 -7.19
N ASN A 632 8.55 -16.58 -6.63
CA ASN A 632 7.87 -17.88 -6.76
C ASN A 632 7.16 -18.26 -5.45
N ARG A 633 6.60 -17.28 -4.73
CA ARG A 633 5.94 -17.50 -3.43
C ARG A 633 4.87 -18.60 -3.47
N ASP A 634 4.16 -18.76 -4.59
CA ASP A 634 3.18 -19.83 -4.73
C ASP A 634 3.80 -21.21 -4.63
N VAL A 635 4.98 -21.43 -5.22
CA VAL A 635 5.72 -22.68 -5.10
C VAL A 635 6.21 -22.90 -3.65
N LEU A 636 6.59 -21.82 -2.95
CA LEU A 636 7.02 -21.90 -1.55
C LEU A 636 5.85 -22.28 -0.61
N LEU A 637 4.67 -21.72 -0.86
CA LEU A 637 3.51 -21.79 0.02
C LEU A 637 2.54 -22.93 -0.33
N TYR A 638 2.62 -23.50 -1.53
CA TYR A 638 1.79 -24.62 -1.96
C TYR A 638 2.46 -25.97 -1.71
N ASN A 639 1.66 -26.95 -1.31
CA ASN A 639 2.03 -28.37 -1.26
C ASN A 639 0.87 -29.19 -1.79
N ALA A 640 1.18 -30.29 -2.48
CA ALA A 640 0.16 -31.16 -3.03
C ALA A 640 0.50 -32.63 -2.81
N TYR A 641 -0.54 -33.44 -2.63
CA TYR A 641 -0.40 -34.88 -2.38
C TYR A 641 -1.49 -35.67 -3.10
N TYR A 642 -1.18 -36.88 -3.57
CA TYR A 642 -2.19 -37.78 -4.12
C TYR A 642 -3.01 -38.41 -2.99
N ILE A 643 -4.32 -38.52 -3.20
CA ILE A 643 -5.25 -39.21 -2.32
C ILE A 643 -5.81 -40.44 -3.05
N GLU A 644 -5.74 -41.58 -2.40
CA GLU A 644 -6.39 -42.81 -2.85
C GLU A 644 -7.91 -42.76 -2.66
N ASP A 645 -8.65 -43.65 -3.32
CA ASP A 645 -10.12 -43.71 -3.20
C ASP A 645 -10.60 -44.00 -1.78
N ASN A 646 -9.75 -44.59 -0.94
CA ASN A 646 -10.00 -44.84 0.48
C ASN A 646 -9.73 -43.61 1.38
N GLY A 647 -9.36 -42.45 0.81
CA GLY A 647 -9.06 -41.22 1.54
C GLY A 647 -7.66 -41.16 2.17
N ILE A 648 -6.77 -42.09 1.86
CA ILE A 648 -5.39 -42.14 2.37
C ILE A 648 -4.46 -41.39 1.42
N ILE A 649 -3.54 -40.62 2.00
CA ILE A 649 -2.42 -40.05 1.24
C ILE A 649 -1.26 -41.02 1.24
N VAL A 650 -0.78 -41.34 0.04
CA VAL A 650 0.42 -42.16 -0.19
C VAL A 650 1.33 -41.48 -1.21
N GLY A 651 2.62 -41.43 -0.89
CA GLY A 651 3.64 -40.83 -1.74
C GLY A 651 4.33 -39.63 -1.09
N SER A 652 5.14 -38.93 -1.90
CA SER A 652 5.81 -37.69 -1.51
C SER A 652 5.02 -36.48 -1.98
N ASN A 653 5.41 -35.29 -1.53
CA ASN A 653 4.93 -34.04 -2.11
C ASN A 653 5.08 -34.07 -3.65
N ILE A 654 4.03 -33.66 -4.35
CA ILE A 654 4.02 -33.55 -5.82
C ILE A 654 4.20 -32.11 -6.28
N SER A 655 4.31 -31.14 -5.36
CA SER A 655 4.64 -29.77 -5.71
C SER A 655 6.04 -29.69 -6.35
N GLY A 656 6.16 -28.93 -7.44
CA GLY A 656 7.35 -28.77 -8.26
C GLY A 656 7.52 -29.88 -9.28
N LYS A 657 6.62 -30.89 -9.32
CA LYS A 657 6.70 -31.97 -10.31
C LYS A 657 6.23 -31.47 -11.66
N ILE A 658 6.91 -31.97 -12.68
CA ILE A 658 6.58 -31.67 -14.06
C ILE A 658 5.24 -32.33 -14.41
N SER A 659 4.31 -31.53 -14.93
CA SER A 659 3.06 -32.00 -15.49
C SER A 659 3.33 -32.74 -16.80
N MET A 660 3.28 -34.07 -16.74
CA MET A 660 3.44 -34.92 -17.92
C MET A 660 2.34 -34.66 -18.97
N LEU A 661 1.14 -34.26 -18.54
CA LEU A 661 0.08 -33.83 -19.46
C LEU A 661 0.47 -32.54 -20.15
N THR A 662 1.01 -31.56 -19.43
CA THR A 662 1.46 -30.32 -20.05
C THR A 662 2.60 -30.60 -21.03
N ILE A 663 3.56 -31.45 -20.69
CA ILE A 663 4.57 -31.93 -21.65
C ILE A 663 3.90 -32.55 -22.87
N PHE A 664 2.99 -33.50 -22.67
CA PHE A 664 2.32 -34.19 -23.77
C PHE A 664 1.54 -33.22 -24.65
N GLY A 665 0.81 -32.27 -24.05
CA GLY A 665 0.13 -31.18 -24.74
C GLY A 665 1.10 -30.33 -25.56
N CYS A 666 2.23 -29.92 -24.97
CA CYS A 666 3.28 -29.20 -25.67
C CYS A 666 3.82 -30.01 -26.86
N VAL A 667 4.10 -31.30 -26.67
CA VAL A 667 4.57 -32.21 -27.75
C VAL A 667 3.53 -32.34 -28.85
N CYS A 668 2.24 -32.50 -28.51
CA CYS A 668 1.16 -32.56 -29.48
C CYS A 668 1.04 -31.25 -30.27
N ILE A 669 1.10 -30.09 -29.60
CA ILE A 669 1.08 -28.78 -30.25
C ILE A 669 2.28 -28.65 -31.19
N ILE A 670 3.49 -29.01 -30.73
CA ILE A 670 4.70 -29.00 -31.57
C ILE A 670 4.53 -29.93 -32.78
N LEU A 671 4.02 -31.14 -32.61
CA LEU A 671 3.77 -32.07 -33.72
C LEU A 671 2.75 -31.52 -34.72
N ILE A 672 1.66 -30.90 -34.24
CA ILE A 672 0.67 -30.23 -35.09
C ILE A 672 1.32 -29.08 -35.85
N CYS A 673 2.12 -28.25 -35.18
CA CYS A 673 2.89 -27.18 -35.81
C CYS A 673 3.85 -27.73 -36.86
N VAL A 674 4.59 -28.81 -36.58
CA VAL A 674 5.50 -29.44 -37.55
C VAL A 674 4.74 -29.99 -38.76
N ILE A 675 3.63 -30.70 -38.56
CA ILE A 675 2.80 -31.21 -39.66
C ILE A 675 2.25 -30.06 -40.51
N PHE A 676 1.76 -29.01 -39.85
CA PHE A 676 1.28 -27.80 -40.52
C PHE A 676 2.40 -27.14 -41.32
N ILE A 677 3.57 -26.94 -40.72
CA ILE A 677 4.77 -26.38 -41.36
C ILE A 677 5.17 -27.23 -42.57
N LEU A 678 5.23 -28.56 -42.45
CA LEU A 678 5.61 -29.46 -43.56
C LEU A 678 4.61 -29.41 -44.72
N ARG A 679 3.32 -29.24 -44.43
CA ARG A 679 2.27 -29.09 -45.46
C ARG A 679 2.33 -27.70 -46.10
N TYR A 680 2.42 -26.67 -45.28
CA TYR A 680 2.47 -25.28 -45.70
C TYR A 680 3.73 -24.96 -46.51
N ASN A 681 4.87 -25.58 -46.18
CA ASN A 681 6.12 -25.41 -46.92
C ASN A 681 6.01 -25.86 -48.39
N LYS A 682 5.08 -26.76 -48.72
CA LYS A 682 4.81 -27.27 -50.07
C LYS A 682 3.84 -26.40 -50.87
N THR A 683 3.32 -25.33 -50.27
CA THR A 683 2.38 -24.41 -50.95
C THR A 683 3.15 -23.32 -51.69
N ALA A 684 2.53 -22.77 -52.74
CA ALA A 684 3.02 -21.57 -53.39
C ALA A 684 2.74 -20.34 -52.51
N SER A 685 3.57 -19.31 -52.62
CA SER A 685 3.31 -18.02 -51.96
C SER A 685 1.92 -17.49 -52.35
N SER A 686 1.17 -16.99 -51.37
CA SER A 686 -0.14 -16.38 -51.62
C SER A 686 0.03 -14.97 -52.20
N SER A 687 -1.06 -14.38 -52.72
CA SER A 687 -1.08 -13.01 -53.25
C SER A 687 -0.92 -11.91 -52.19
N MET A 688 -0.71 -12.24 -50.91
CA MET A 688 -0.60 -11.28 -49.81
C MET A 688 0.62 -10.34 -49.97
N ILE A 689 1.71 -10.81 -50.60
CA ILE A 689 2.84 -9.99 -51.00
C ILE A 689 3.16 -10.31 -52.44
N GLN A 690 3.00 -9.33 -53.33
CA GLN A 690 3.49 -9.44 -54.71
C GLN A 690 5.02 -9.37 -54.70
N LEU A 691 5.66 -10.51 -54.99
CA LEU A 691 7.10 -10.61 -55.24
C LEU A 691 7.38 -10.19 -56.69
N TYR A 692 8.51 -9.52 -56.94
CA TYR A 692 8.89 -9.06 -58.27
C TYR A 692 9.77 -10.10 -58.97
N GLU A 693 9.64 -10.24 -60.29
CA GLU A 693 10.57 -11.05 -61.10
C GLU A 693 11.95 -10.37 -61.22
N GLU A 694 12.02 -9.03 -61.18
CA GLU A 694 13.27 -8.26 -61.09
C GLU A 694 13.09 -6.95 -60.30
N PRO A 695 14.12 -6.43 -59.59
CA PRO A 695 15.48 -6.97 -59.48
C PRO A 695 15.62 -8.06 -58.39
N GLU A 696 16.33 -9.15 -58.72
CA GLU A 696 16.68 -10.22 -57.79
C GLU A 696 17.96 -9.88 -56.99
N TYR A 697 17.97 -10.18 -55.68
CA TYR A 697 19.12 -9.95 -54.81
C TYR A 697 19.72 -11.28 -54.31
N HIS A 698 20.88 -11.64 -54.83
CA HIS A 698 21.54 -12.90 -54.46
C HIS A 698 22.21 -12.90 -53.07
N SER A 699 22.34 -11.77 -52.38
CA SER A 699 22.94 -11.70 -51.03
C SER A 699 22.02 -11.04 -49.99
N VAL A 700 21.96 -11.65 -48.81
CA VAL A 700 21.31 -11.06 -47.64
C VAL A 700 22.11 -9.83 -47.22
N GLY A 701 21.47 -8.66 -47.16
CA GLY A 701 22.15 -7.42 -46.79
C GLY A 701 21.19 -6.31 -46.41
N GLY A 702 21.73 -5.17 -45.99
CA GLY A 702 20.95 -4.07 -45.44
C GLY A 702 20.15 -4.51 -44.20
N TRP A 703 18.91 -4.05 -44.10
CA TRP A 703 18.02 -4.32 -42.95
C TRP A 703 17.65 -5.80 -42.77
N LEU A 704 17.83 -6.66 -43.78
CA LEU A 704 17.63 -8.10 -43.64
C LEU A 704 18.59 -8.74 -42.63
N ILE A 705 19.81 -8.20 -42.47
CA ILE A 705 20.77 -8.67 -41.45
C ILE A 705 20.25 -8.37 -40.05
N LEU A 706 19.67 -7.18 -39.84
CA LEU A 706 19.08 -6.80 -38.56
C LEU A 706 17.82 -7.61 -38.26
N LEU A 707 17.02 -7.93 -39.29
CA LEU A 707 15.83 -8.76 -39.16
C LEU A 707 16.19 -10.14 -38.61
N ILE A 708 17.15 -10.85 -39.23
CA ILE A 708 17.51 -12.20 -38.80
C ILE A 708 18.13 -12.23 -37.39
N ILE A 709 19.00 -11.27 -37.05
CA ILE A 709 19.53 -11.14 -35.68
C ILE A 709 18.39 -10.94 -34.69
N SER A 710 17.46 -10.04 -35.00
CA SER A 710 16.34 -9.75 -34.12
C SER A 710 15.40 -10.95 -33.94
N MET A 711 15.20 -11.75 -34.99
CA MET A 711 14.40 -12.98 -34.93
C MET A 711 15.06 -14.00 -34.01
N VAL A 712 16.38 -14.23 -34.14
CA VAL A 712 17.11 -15.17 -33.26
C VAL A 712 17.01 -14.73 -31.80
N ILE A 713 17.23 -13.45 -31.50
CA ILE A 713 17.10 -12.91 -30.13
C ILE A 713 15.67 -13.10 -29.60
N THR A 714 14.66 -12.83 -30.44
CA THR A 714 13.26 -12.97 -30.06
C THR A 714 12.90 -14.43 -29.77
N THR A 715 13.35 -15.38 -30.61
CA THR A 715 13.17 -16.82 -30.38
C THR A 715 13.76 -17.26 -29.04
N LEU A 716 15.00 -16.85 -28.74
CA LEU A 716 15.66 -17.18 -27.48
C LEU A 716 14.94 -16.58 -26.27
N ARG A 717 14.43 -15.35 -26.39
CA ARG A 717 13.64 -14.69 -25.34
C ARG A 717 12.32 -15.42 -25.07
N VAL A 718 11.57 -15.76 -26.12
CA VAL A 718 10.31 -16.51 -25.98
C VAL A 718 10.56 -17.87 -25.33
N ALA A 719 11.63 -18.57 -25.72
CA ALA A 719 12.02 -19.83 -25.10
C ALA A 719 12.37 -19.66 -23.61
N TYR A 720 13.21 -18.66 -23.26
CA TYR A 720 13.58 -18.39 -21.88
C TYR A 720 12.37 -18.10 -21.00
N ASN A 721 11.51 -17.16 -21.44
CA ASN A 721 10.31 -16.79 -20.70
C ASN A 721 9.36 -17.99 -20.49
N PHE A 722 9.21 -18.86 -21.50
CA PHE A 722 8.39 -20.05 -21.39
C PHE A 722 8.87 -21.00 -20.28
N PHE A 723 10.19 -21.21 -20.16
CA PHE A 723 10.74 -22.08 -19.11
C PHE A 723 10.76 -21.40 -17.73
N GLU A 724 10.98 -20.08 -17.68
CA GLU A 724 10.97 -19.32 -16.42
C GLU A 724 9.57 -19.25 -15.81
N SER A 725 8.52 -19.15 -16.63
CA SER A 725 7.12 -19.01 -16.18
C SER A 725 6.58 -20.22 -15.42
N GLY A 726 7.31 -21.32 -15.35
CA GLY A 726 6.88 -22.51 -14.61
C GLY A 726 5.69 -23.26 -15.24
N TYR A 727 5.34 -22.98 -16.51
CA TYR A 727 4.19 -23.61 -17.20
C TYR A 727 4.19 -25.14 -17.17
N LEU A 728 5.38 -25.74 -17.11
CA LEU A 728 5.56 -27.18 -17.11
C LEU A 728 5.28 -27.82 -15.74
N THR A 729 5.07 -27.04 -14.71
CA THR A 729 4.84 -27.52 -13.35
C THR A 729 3.35 -27.77 -13.09
N GLN A 730 3.02 -28.59 -12.10
CA GLN A 730 1.64 -28.83 -11.71
C GLN A 730 1.04 -27.64 -10.95
N GLU A 731 1.87 -26.83 -10.29
CA GLU A 731 1.44 -25.73 -9.40
C GLU A 731 0.68 -24.65 -10.14
N ILE A 732 1.12 -24.29 -11.35
CA ILE A 732 0.51 -23.20 -12.10
C ILE A 732 -0.96 -23.46 -12.48
N TRP A 733 -1.36 -24.73 -12.50
CA TRP A 733 -2.74 -25.15 -12.78
C TRP A 733 -3.63 -25.14 -11.53
N GLU A 734 -3.03 -25.20 -10.34
CA GLU A 734 -3.72 -25.47 -9.09
C GLU A 734 -3.61 -24.32 -8.07
N SER A 735 -2.51 -23.54 -8.06
CA SER A 735 -2.25 -22.49 -7.07
C SER A 735 -3.26 -21.34 -7.13
N TYR A 736 -3.73 -21.02 -8.33
CA TYR A 736 -4.61 -19.87 -8.57
C TYR A 736 -6.01 -20.00 -7.99
N ARG A 737 -6.44 -21.23 -7.70
CA ARG A 737 -7.67 -21.47 -6.94
C ARG A 737 -7.62 -20.83 -5.54
N TYR A 738 -6.42 -20.73 -4.97
CA TYR A 738 -6.21 -20.25 -3.61
C TYR A 738 -5.97 -18.74 -3.56
N THR A 739 -5.68 -18.10 -4.70
CA THR A 739 -5.27 -16.70 -4.80
C THR A 739 -6.25 -15.81 -5.59
N SER A 740 -7.05 -16.35 -6.52
CA SER A 740 -7.93 -15.57 -7.42
C SER A 740 -9.41 -15.54 -6.98
N TYR A 741 -10.10 -14.46 -7.35
CA TYR A 741 -11.56 -14.28 -7.21
C TYR A 741 -12.36 -14.91 -8.36
N PHE A 742 -11.70 -15.34 -9.43
CA PHE A 742 -12.36 -15.89 -10.61
C PHE A 742 -12.56 -17.41 -10.52
N PRO A 743 -13.52 -17.96 -11.28
CA PRO A 743 -13.69 -19.41 -11.36
C PRO A 743 -12.45 -20.12 -11.91
N ASP A 744 -12.10 -21.26 -11.32
CA ASP A 744 -10.93 -22.10 -11.66
C ASP A 744 -10.78 -22.37 -13.16
N TYR A 745 -11.88 -22.66 -13.87
CA TYR A 745 -11.83 -22.94 -15.31
C TYR A 745 -11.34 -21.76 -16.15
N VAL A 746 -11.56 -20.51 -15.70
CA VAL A 746 -11.09 -19.30 -16.41
C VAL A 746 -9.57 -19.24 -16.36
N HIS A 747 -8.99 -19.51 -15.19
CA HIS A 747 -7.54 -19.60 -15.01
C HIS A 747 -6.91 -20.68 -15.89
N LYS A 748 -7.49 -21.89 -15.86
CA LYS A 748 -6.98 -23.02 -16.65
C LYS A 748 -7.02 -22.75 -18.15
N ILE A 749 -8.09 -22.11 -18.65
CA ILE A 749 -8.19 -21.69 -20.06
C ILE A 749 -7.11 -20.66 -20.39
N PHE A 750 -6.87 -19.70 -19.48
CA PHE A 750 -5.85 -18.68 -19.67
C PHE A 750 -4.45 -19.29 -19.78
N VAL A 751 -4.01 -20.08 -18.80
CA VAL A 751 -2.70 -20.76 -18.82
C VAL A 751 -2.57 -21.66 -20.06
N ALA A 752 -3.60 -22.43 -20.40
CA ALA A 752 -3.60 -23.27 -21.61
C ALA A 752 -3.40 -22.44 -22.89
N SER A 753 -4.06 -21.27 -22.97
CA SER A 753 -3.95 -20.38 -24.12
C SER A 753 -2.56 -19.71 -24.21
N GLU A 754 -1.95 -19.36 -23.09
CA GLU A 754 -0.58 -18.83 -23.03
C GLU A 754 0.43 -19.87 -23.49
N ILE A 755 0.32 -21.12 -23.01
CA ILE A 755 1.19 -22.22 -23.44
C ILE A 755 1.06 -22.44 -24.95
N LEU A 756 -0.18 -22.53 -25.45
CA LEU A 756 -0.45 -22.74 -26.87
C LEU A 756 0.16 -21.63 -27.73
N LEU A 757 -0.08 -20.37 -27.38
CA LEU A 757 0.38 -19.22 -28.16
C LEU A 757 1.91 -19.08 -28.10
N ASN A 758 2.54 -19.29 -26.95
CA ASN A 758 4.00 -19.28 -26.84
C ASN A 758 4.66 -20.35 -27.71
N ILE A 759 4.10 -21.57 -27.77
CA ILE A 759 4.63 -22.64 -28.64
C ILE A 759 4.42 -22.30 -30.12
N ILE A 760 3.24 -21.80 -30.50
CA ILE A 760 2.97 -21.36 -31.88
C ILE A 760 3.97 -20.27 -32.31
N LEU A 761 4.23 -19.29 -31.44
CA LEU A 761 5.20 -18.23 -31.71
C LEU A 761 6.61 -18.79 -31.83
N LEU A 762 7.04 -19.64 -30.90
CA LEU A 762 8.37 -20.25 -30.92
C LEU A 762 8.60 -21.05 -32.21
N MET A 763 7.66 -21.92 -32.57
CA MET A 763 7.71 -22.71 -33.80
C MET A 763 7.63 -21.82 -35.05
N GLY A 764 6.81 -20.77 -35.01
CA GLY A 764 6.67 -19.78 -36.08
C GLY A 764 7.99 -19.06 -36.36
N PHE A 765 8.66 -18.53 -35.33
CA PHE A 765 9.96 -17.87 -35.50
C PHE A 765 11.05 -18.84 -35.97
N ILE A 766 11.12 -20.05 -35.42
CA ILE A 766 12.05 -21.10 -35.88
C ILE A 766 11.84 -21.39 -37.37
N TYR A 767 10.58 -21.52 -37.79
CA TYR A 767 10.26 -21.77 -39.19
C TYR A 767 10.58 -20.56 -40.09
N CYS A 768 10.32 -19.34 -39.63
CA CYS A 768 10.74 -18.13 -40.33
C CYS A 768 12.26 -18.05 -40.49
N ILE A 769 13.06 -18.46 -39.50
CA ILE A 769 14.54 -18.53 -39.61
C ILE A 769 14.94 -19.55 -40.69
N TYR A 770 14.28 -20.70 -40.73
CA TYR A 770 14.50 -21.71 -41.77
C TYR A 770 14.18 -21.17 -43.17
N LEU A 771 12.99 -20.59 -43.35
CA LEU A 771 12.56 -20.00 -44.62
C LEU A 771 13.50 -18.86 -45.06
N PHE A 772 13.94 -18.04 -44.10
CA PHE A 772 14.89 -16.95 -44.34
C PHE A 772 16.22 -17.50 -44.88
N SER A 773 16.76 -18.54 -44.25
CA SER A 773 18.02 -19.18 -44.63
C SER A 773 17.98 -19.80 -46.02
N LYS A 774 16.80 -20.29 -46.42
CA LYS A 774 16.52 -20.86 -47.74
C LYS A 774 16.05 -19.83 -48.78
N LYS A 775 15.92 -18.56 -48.39
CA LYS A 775 15.39 -17.46 -49.21
C LYS A 775 14.05 -17.80 -49.88
N ARG A 776 13.21 -18.55 -49.16
CA ARG A 776 11.93 -19.06 -49.67
C ARG A 776 10.93 -17.93 -49.88
N ASP A 777 10.20 -17.99 -50.99
CA ASP A 777 9.07 -17.10 -51.33
C ASP A 777 7.99 -17.00 -50.24
N LEU A 778 7.80 -18.06 -49.44
CA LEU A 778 6.88 -18.08 -48.30
C LEU A 778 7.32 -17.20 -47.13
N PHE A 779 8.61 -16.85 -47.00
CA PHE A 779 9.14 -16.18 -45.81
C PHE A 779 8.38 -14.89 -45.44
N PRO A 780 8.21 -13.90 -46.35
CA PRO A 780 7.67 -12.60 -45.97
C PRO A 780 6.24 -12.67 -45.43
N GLN A 781 5.36 -13.43 -46.09
CA GLN A 781 3.97 -13.60 -45.64
C GLN A 781 3.89 -14.36 -44.31
N THR A 782 4.73 -15.39 -44.14
CA THR A 782 4.73 -16.22 -42.92
C THR A 782 5.15 -15.39 -41.72
N MET A 783 6.21 -14.60 -41.91
CA MET A 783 6.73 -13.72 -40.87
C MET A 783 5.70 -12.64 -40.49
N ILE A 784 4.97 -12.05 -41.46
CA ILE A 784 3.87 -11.12 -41.14
C ILE A 784 2.79 -11.79 -40.30
N VAL A 785 2.41 -13.03 -40.62
CA VAL A 785 1.41 -13.78 -39.82
C VAL A 785 1.94 -14.02 -38.40
N VAL A 786 3.19 -14.44 -38.24
CA VAL A 786 3.81 -14.65 -36.92
C VAL A 786 3.84 -13.34 -36.11
N LEU A 787 4.21 -12.21 -36.73
CA LEU A 787 4.19 -10.90 -36.09
C LEU A 787 2.78 -10.45 -35.68
N ALA A 788 1.76 -10.77 -36.50
CA ALA A 788 0.37 -10.47 -36.20
C ALA A 788 -0.16 -11.32 -35.03
N VAL A 789 0.16 -12.62 -34.99
CA VAL A 789 -0.15 -13.50 -33.85
C VAL A 789 0.53 -13.00 -32.58
N MET A 790 1.79 -12.58 -32.68
CA MET A 790 2.51 -12.00 -31.54
C MET A 790 1.86 -10.71 -31.05
N PHE A 791 1.46 -9.82 -31.96
CA PHE A 791 0.77 -8.60 -31.61
C PHE A 791 -0.57 -8.88 -30.90
N LEU A 792 -1.42 -9.74 -31.49
CA LEU A 792 -2.74 -10.05 -30.95
C LEU A 792 -2.66 -10.77 -29.60
N SER A 793 -1.75 -11.73 -29.44
CA SER A 793 -1.55 -12.44 -28.17
C SER A 793 -1.12 -11.49 -27.05
N ASN A 794 -0.16 -10.60 -27.30
CA ASN A 794 0.23 -9.58 -26.32
C ASN A 794 -0.98 -8.71 -25.91
N VAL A 795 -1.80 -8.25 -26.85
CA VAL A 795 -3.00 -7.44 -26.54
C VAL A 795 -3.99 -8.24 -25.69
N VAL A 796 -4.30 -9.48 -26.06
CA VAL A 796 -5.26 -10.33 -25.34
C VAL A 796 -4.79 -10.62 -23.92
N PHE A 797 -3.53 -11.03 -23.74
CA PHE A 797 -3.00 -11.36 -22.41
C PHE A 797 -2.83 -10.13 -21.53
N THR A 798 -2.48 -8.98 -22.10
CA THR A 798 -2.45 -7.71 -21.36
C THR A 798 -3.84 -7.33 -20.85
N PHE A 799 -4.85 -7.44 -21.71
CA PHE A 799 -6.22 -7.17 -21.33
C PHE A 799 -6.69 -8.14 -20.24
N PHE A 800 -6.39 -9.43 -20.39
CA PHE A 800 -6.72 -10.42 -19.37
C PHE A 800 -6.05 -10.10 -18.03
N ASN A 801 -4.73 -9.87 -18.00
CA ASN A 801 -4.01 -9.53 -16.77
C ASN A 801 -4.55 -8.26 -16.09
N TYR A 802 -4.89 -7.22 -16.86
CA TYR A 802 -5.50 -6.00 -16.33
C TYR A 802 -6.83 -6.28 -15.60
N PHE A 803 -7.74 -7.03 -16.24
CA PHE A 803 -9.04 -7.34 -15.66
C PHE A 803 -8.98 -8.42 -14.56
N TYR A 804 -7.97 -9.29 -14.61
CA TYR A 804 -7.92 -10.50 -13.80
C TYR A 804 -7.09 -10.35 -12.53
N MET A 805 -6.00 -9.56 -12.54
CA MET A 805 -5.06 -9.51 -11.41
C MET A 805 -5.15 -8.25 -10.55
N SER A 806 -5.53 -7.08 -11.06
CA SER A 806 -5.35 -5.85 -10.25
C SER A 806 -6.09 -4.58 -10.69
N ASN A 807 -6.80 -4.54 -11.82
CA ASN A 807 -7.27 -3.28 -12.44
C ASN A 807 -6.15 -2.23 -12.65
N ILE A 808 -4.86 -2.61 -12.57
CA ILE A 808 -3.70 -1.74 -12.72
C ILE A 808 -2.60 -2.52 -13.45
N LEU A 809 -2.22 -2.08 -14.66
CA LEU A 809 -1.08 -2.66 -15.38
C LEU A 809 0.22 -2.03 -14.90
N ALA A 810 1.20 -2.87 -14.55
CA ALA A 810 2.52 -2.41 -14.16
C ALA A 810 3.26 -1.71 -15.32
N PRO A 811 4.04 -0.63 -15.08
CA PRO A 811 4.71 0.13 -16.14
C PRO A 811 5.70 -0.68 -16.99
N ASP A 812 6.35 -1.68 -16.40
CA ASP A 812 7.28 -2.61 -17.05
C ASP A 812 6.56 -3.58 -18.01
N VAL A 813 5.37 -4.04 -17.61
CA VAL A 813 4.46 -4.82 -18.47
C VAL A 813 4.04 -3.97 -19.68
N ILE A 814 3.64 -2.72 -19.44
CA ILE A 814 3.28 -1.77 -20.51
C ILE A 814 4.48 -1.55 -21.45
N SER A 815 5.68 -1.27 -20.92
CA SER A 815 6.89 -1.04 -21.70
C SER A 815 7.25 -2.24 -22.58
N THR A 816 7.16 -3.45 -22.03
CA THR A 816 7.45 -4.70 -22.75
C THR A 816 6.44 -4.93 -23.87
N ASN A 817 5.16 -4.71 -23.61
CA ASN A 817 4.11 -4.82 -24.61
C ASN A 817 4.27 -3.79 -25.74
N VAL A 818 4.59 -2.54 -25.41
CA VAL A 818 4.86 -1.49 -26.40
C VAL A 818 6.05 -1.87 -27.29
N LYS A 819 7.13 -2.40 -26.72
CA LYS A 819 8.28 -2.89 -27.50
C LYS A 819 7.89 -4.02 -28.46
N ASN A 820 7.08 -4.98 -28.01
CA ASN A 820 6.60 -6.07 -28.86
C ASN A 820 5.68 -5.57 -30.00
N ILE A 821 4.81 -4.60 -29.70
CA ILE A 821 3.95 -3.95 -30.69
C ILE A 821 4.79 -3.21 -31.74
N ILE A 822 5.75 -2.38 -31.31
CA ILE A 822 6.64 -1.64 -32.20
C ILE A 822 7.42 -2.62 -33.08
N TYR A 823 7.95 -3.69 -32.50
CA TYR A 823 8.66 -4.74 -33.25
C TYR A 823 7.78 -5.36 -34.35
N SER A 824 6.55 -5.78 -34.02
CA SER A 824 5.61 -6.35 -34.98
C SER A 824 5.25 -5.39 -36.10
N VAL A 825 5.01 -4.11 -35.78
CA VAL A 825 4.64 -3.10 -36.77
C VAL A 825 5.82 -2.76 -37.68
N LEU A 826 7.00 -2.48 -37.12
CA LEU A 826 8.19 -2.09 -37.90
C LEU A 826 8.59 -3.19 -38.87
N TRP A 827 8.72 -4.43 -38.40
CA TRP A 827 9.11 -5.54 -39.27
C TRP A 827 7.99 -5.94 -40.22
N GLY A 828 6.72 -5.87 -39.80
CA GLY A 828 5.58 -6.10 -40.70
C GLY A 828 5.55 -5.13 -41.87
N MET A 829 5.74 -3.82 -41.60
CA MET A 829 5.83 -2.80 -42.64
C MET A 829 7.05 -2.99 -43.54
N TYR A 830 8.21 -3.32 -42.97
CA TYR A 830 9.42 -3.58 -43.75
C TYR A 830 9.25 -4.77 -44.70
N LEU A 831 8.67 -5.88 -44.20
CA LEU A 831 8.40 -7.07 -44.99
C LEU A 831 7.41 -6.83 -46.12
N TYR A 832 6.42 -5.96 -45.90
CA TYR A 832 5.39 -5.66 -46.90
C TYR A 832 5.90 -4.68 -47.99
N ASN A 833 6.65 -3.65 -47.60
CA ASN A 833 7.02 -2.55 -48.50
C ASN A 833 8.40 -2.68 -49.15
N SER A 834 9.34 -3.44 -48.57
CA SER A 834 10.72 -3.42 -49.04
C SER A 834 10.88 -4.16 -50.37
N GLU A 835 11.36 -3.45 -51.40
CA GLU A 835 11.81 -4.04 -52.67
C GLU A 835 12.90 -5.09 -52.44
N ARG A 836 13.79 -4.85 -51.47
CA ARG A 836 14.83 -5.81 -51.10
C ARG A 836 14.25 -7.11 -50.56
N VAL A 837 13.23 -7.06 -49.72
CA VAL A 837 12.53 -8.28 -49.24
C VAL A 837 11.92 -9.00 -50.44
N LYS A 838 11.18 -8.30 -51.29
CA LYS A 838 10.50 -8.87 -52.45
C LYS A 838 11.46 -9.50 -53.49
N GLY A 839 12.66 -8.95 -53.65
CA GLY A 839 13.68 -9.46 -54.56
C GLY A 839 14.68 -10.46 -53.94
N THR A 840 14.69 -10.64 -52.61
CA THR A 840 15.58 -11.63 -51.95
C THR A 840 14.89 -12.97 -51.73
N PHE A 841 13.60 -12.98 -51.44
CA PHE A 841 12.83 -14.17 -51.11
C PHE A 841 12.01 -14.64 -52.32
N VAL A 842 12.67 -15.20 -53.34
CA VAL A 842 12.05 -15.62 -54.61
C VAL A 842 12.06 -17.14 -54.84
N ASN A 843 12.77 -17.91 -54.01
CA ASN A 843 12.93 -19.35 -54.23
C ASN A 843 11.62 -20.11 -53.96
N ALA A 844 11.01 -20.68 -55.00
CA ALA A 844 9.83 -21.54 -54.89
C ALA A 844 10.19 -23.00 -54.53
N TYR A 845 9.24 -23.74 -53.95
CA TYR A 845 9.48 -25.08 -53.36
C TYR A 845 10.08 -26.09 -54.34
N ASN A 846 9.71 -26.00 -55.63
CA ASN A 846 10.16 -26.92 -56.67
C ASN A 846 11.46 -26.49 -57.38
N GLN A 847 11.89 -25.22 -57.26
CA GLN A 847 13.17 -24.77 -57.82
C GLN A 847 14.37 -25.32 -57.01
N GLU A 848 14.22 -25.49 -55.69
CA GLU A 848 15.27 -26.09 -54.85
C GLU A 848 15.56 -27.57 -55.22
N LEU A 849 14.53 -28.34 -55.60
CA LEU A 849 14.69 -29.74 -56.07
C LEU A 849 15.37 -29.85 -57.46
N ALA A 850 15.33 -28.78 -58.26
CA ALA A 850 16.01 -28.72 -59.55
C ALA A 850 17.49 -28.36 -59.39
N ILE A 851 17.82 -27.45 -58.46
CA ILE A 851 19.20 -27.04 -58.18
C ILE A 851 20.01 -28.20 -57.58
N ASP A 852 19.44 -28.98 -56.64
CA ASP A 852 20.09 -30.18 -56.08
C ASP A 852 20.26 -31.32 -57.10
N LYS A 853 19.41 -31.39 -58.13
CA LYS A 853 19.57 -32.36 -59.24
C LYS A 853 20.64 -31.95 -60.23
N ASP A 854 20.80 -30.65 -60.50
CA ASP A 854 21.86 -30.14 -61.38
C ASP A 854 23.24 -30.18 -60.70
N THR A 855 23.31 -30.11 -59.36
CA THR A 855 24.57 -30.38 -58.62
C THR A 855 24.91 -31.88 -58.59
N ALA A 856 23.93 -32.77 -58.47
CA ALA A 856 24.16 -34.22 -58.54
C ALA A 856 24.47 -34.77 -59.95
N LEU A 857 24.24 -33.97 -61.01
CA LEU A 857 24.63 -34.28 -62.39
C LEU A 857 25.95 -33.59 -62.80
N SER A 858 26.55 -32.80 -61.91
CA SER A 858 27.84 -32.12 -62.12
C SER A 858 28.94 -32.51 -61.11
N GLU A 859 28.74 -33.56 -60.31
CA GLU A 859 29.78 -34.27 -59.55
C GLU A 859 30.00 -35.71 -60.03
#